data_AF-A0A847P3I4-F1
#
_entry.id   AF-A0A847P3I4-F1
#
_cell.length_a   1.000
_cell.length_b   1.000
_cell.length_c   1.000
_cell.angle_alpha   90.00
_cell.angle_beta   90.00
_cell.angle_gamma   90.00
#
_symmetry.space_group_name_H-M   'P 1'
#
loop_
_entity.id
_entity.type
_entity.pdbx_description
1 polymer ?
#
loop_
_entity_poly.entity_id
_entity_poly.type
_entity_poly.pdbx_seq_one_letter_code
_entity_poly.pdbx_strand_id
1 'polypeptide(L)'
;MQFIRLNTFFLLFAFFSLIFADGREDIRLNQVGFYTYGPKTAVIVSPKTWYFSIRSTDLRQIYYRGELSATRYWSSSGDSVKIADFSDFTEEGTYVLFVSGIGASYQFTISGKVNYELSKGLIRHFYYQRASTDLLSDYAGRWSRRAGHYDTKITIHPSAASPGRAAGSEFPSPKGWYDAGDYGKYIVNAGISTYQLLLLYEQFPEYFDTLSLNIPESDNEIPDLLDEIKWELDWMLTMQDPYDGGVYHKLTGLTFIGNKMPDAAQEDRYFIGKSTTASFDFAAVCAVAYRVFKKFHPSFADSCLNAAMYAYKWALDNPQALFLKNPEDVLTGEYRDNNASDEYQWASWELYLATDSSIYQDSAIAKKTGYSIPSWQTVSLLGMYSMALVKNDSFAVRKVSVFADDLLKTINNHPFKTSAEIFYWGSNGNVANEGMALLVAFLISKDCRYLEGAIHALDYLLGRNGPGFSFVTGFGTRAAMNPHHRPSIADGIVDPVPGFLVGGPNKEYVRDECGSAKYPEKEAKRWVDMSCSYSTNEIAINWNAPAAFLAGGIEAVFNSGKFNIQPLIDKYGADNIPPDPGKISVLDISADKAKISWSTSEKVSVTVQYGTDSLMRKYEMILRAGSDSGQTSLSGLMPETKYYVRISWVDRKGNVSSAGTSFTTEPSGVVNNGLLKPVTGDYICGRDLTVSFKNIAGVNSRLVFAKGGSSVQDTLSCSENNGDYSVKIPGVKVTEAGIIYSLLLQKNEESVETRKWFIGADSIELKSPLFSLPNTYQLVSFPLVFSPVPSIGAFSASIGDTARWRYFGYDPLEKSYILFDTLRSGKGGWIICKEEFEISIKGKNLLSDTLFPIVLKKGYNCVGNPFPFPVYWSNSVLHHDNTLISVTDSVARQSIRHQIFLYEDNTSNRENDGKYYSNRELISHKYNDSIQLKPWEGCWVYAEKDSVVLLLNPSAELNAAKSLAKKQNKQGNAWYYRISAISSGGGKQEAVLGAAFDAKDTYDEYDSPEPPPISTKVQIGFLNPEWNKHNGMYISDIKSCTGNHQWNLCVRSFVSGPVFLKWEKAGDHEGYLYLKDVKSGDIVDITTEGSYSFEPVNNEDSRNFIISWVPQKKPLDQMQIRNWNFYRDRNELSSSLMRFRYSVPSSIKGKNCRTVIEVFDVKGRCVRRILDEKKEPGVYTVNWDGRNVSGGFVANGFYVVRLFTEEYSGSIGVNLLR
;
A
#
# COMPACT_ATOMS: atom_id res chain seq x y z
N MET A 1 45.75 -57.48 -1.50
CA MET A 1 44.99 -57.40 -2.77
C MET A 1 43.54 -57.11 -2.40
N GLN A 2 43.02 -56.02 -2.95
CA GLN A 2 41.64 -55.52 -3.09
C GLN A 2 40.50 -56.11 -2.24
N PHE A 3 39.58 -55.23 -1.86
CA PHE A 3 38.34 -55.36 -1.09
C PHE A 3 38.44 -54.90 0.38
N ILE A 4 37.47 -54.05 0.77
CA ILE A 4 37.33 -53.27 2.03
C ILE A 4 37.96 -51.86 1.99
N ARG A 5 37.49 -51.00 1.07
CA ARG A 5 37.38 -49.53 1.25
C ARG A 5 36.46 -48.95 0.17
N LEU A 6 35.16 -49.24 0.23
CA LEU A 6 34.15 -48.55 -0.59
C LEU A 6 32.75 -48.77 0.01
N ASN A 7 32.49 -48.22 1.20
CA ASN A 7 31.13 -48.18 1.78
C ASN A 7 30.93 -47.11 2.88
N THR A 8 31.68 -46.02 2.85
CA THR A 8 31.52 -44.92 3.84
C THR A 8 31.47 -43.53 3.20
N PHE A 9 31.22 -43.45 1.89
CA PHE A 9 31.09 -42.19 1.15
C PHE A 9 29.70 -41.96 0.53
N PHE A 10 28.76 -42.90 0.69
CA PHE A 10 27.41 -42.81 0.12
C PHE A 10 26.29 -42.59 1.15
N LEU A 11 26.62 -42.46 2.45
CA LEU A 11 25.65 -42.28 3.54
C LEU A 11 25.70 -40.91 4.22
N LEU A 12 26.51 -39.97 3.70
CA LEU A 12 26.64 -38.60 4.22
C LEU A 12 26.13 -37.51 3.25
N PHE A 13 25.53 -37.90 2.11
CA PHE A 13 24.87 -36.98 1.17
C PHE A 13 23.34 -37.12 1.11
N ALA A 14 22.76 -38.05 1.90
CA ALA A 14 21.31 -38.30 1.95
C ALA A 14 20.62 -37.84 3.24
N PHE A 15 21.32 -37.05 4.09
CA PHE A 15 20.79 -36.54 5.37
C PHE A 15 20.95 -35.01 5.52
N PHE A 16 20.83 -34.27 4.40
CA PHE A 16 20.62 -32.81 4.41
C PHE A 16 19.33 -32.38 3.68
N SER A 17 18.45 -33.32 3.42
CA SER A 17 17.13 -33.09 2.82
C SER A 17 16.05 -33.63 3.74
N LEU A 18 15.92 -33.02 4.92
CA LEU A 18 14.72 -33.16 5.73
C LEU A 18 14.39 -31.80 6.36
N ILE A 19 13.20 -31.33 5.98
CA ILE A 19 12.43 -30.19 6.51
C ILE A 19 12.84 -28.80 5.96
N PHE A 20 12.76 -28.62 4.63
CA PHE A 20 12.17 -27.39 4.11
C PHE A 20 10.72 -27.72 3.78
N ALA A 21 9.78 -27.06 4.44
CA ALA A 21 8.36 -27.19 4.11
C ALA A 21 8.16 -26.82 2.63
N ASP A 22 7.42 -27.65 1.90
CA ASP A 22 7.05 -27.49 0.50
C ASP A 22 5.95 -26.43 0.33
N GLY A 23 6.11 -25.26 0.97
CA GLY A 23 5.16 -24.15 0.97
C GLY A 23 5.28 -23.23 -0.25
N ARG A 24 6.05 -23.61 -1.26
CA ARG A 24 6.29 -22.79 -2.46
C ARG A 24 5.00 -22.40 -3.19
N GLU A 25 3.98 -23.26 -3.14
CA GLU A 25 2.66 -23.04 -3.76
C GLU A 25 1.80 -22.02 -3.00
N ASP A 26 2.15 -21.75 -1.74
CA ASP A 26 1.54 -20.73 -0.90
C ASP A 26 2.14 -19.34 -1.15
N ILE A 27 3.18 -19.24 -1.99
CA ILE A 27 3.74 -17.97 -2.45
C ILE A 27 3.43 -17.80 -3.94
N ARG A 28 2.37 -17.04 -4.24
CA ARG A 28 1.81 -16.89 -5.59
C ARG A 28 2.17 -15.53 -6.16
N LEU A 29 2.92 -15.52 -7.25
CA LEU A 29 3.45 -14.33 -7.91
C LEU A 29 3.51 -14.53 -9.42
N ASN A 30 3.81 -13.48 -10.18
CA ASN A 30 4.13 -13.60 -11.60
C ASN A 30 5.41 -14.42 -11.78
N GLN A 31 5.28 -15.63 -12.32
CA GLN A 31 6.38 -16.60 -12.42
C GLN A 31 7.32 -16.34 -13.58
N VAL A 32 7.01 -15.37 -14.46
CA VAL A 32 7.93 -14.87 -15.48
C VAL A 32 8.82 -13.78 -14.85
N GLY A 33 8.20 -12.78 -14.24
CA GLY A 33 8.92 -11.72 -13.56
C GLY A 33 8.21 -10.38 -13.49
N PHE A 34 8.98 -9.32 -13.22
CA PHE A 34 8.48 -7.96 -13.04
C PHE A 34 9.33 -6.93 -13.81
N TYR A 35 8.70 -5.84 -14.25
CA TYR A 35 9.44 -4.69 -14.79
C TYR A 35 10.20 -3.95 -13.70
N THR A 36 11.38 -3.45 -14.03
CA THR A 36 12.25 -2.65 -13.15
C THR A 36 11.47 -1.49 -12.50
N TYR A 37 10.73 -0.71 -13.31
CA TYR A 37 9.91 0.41 -12.84
C TYR A 37 8.42 0.09 -13.05
N GLY A 38 7.87 -0.75 -12.18
CA GLY A 38 6.46 -1.12 -12.18
C GLY A 38 6.08 -1.83 -10.87
N PRO A 39 4.79 -2.14 -10.68
CA PRO A 39 4.32 -2.82 -9.49
C PRO A 39 4.89 -4.24 -9.40
N LYS A 40 5.32 -4.64 -8.20
CA LYS A 40 5.89 -5.96 -7.91
C LYS A 40 5.27 -6.52 -6.63
N THR A 41 4.42 -7.52 -6.77
CA THR A 41 3.67 -8.05 -5.62
C THR A 41 3.54 -9.56 -5.66
N ALA A 42 3.54 -10.17 -4.49
CA ALA A 42 3.23 -11.59 -4.30
C ALA A 42 2.08 -11.75 -3.30
N VAL A 43 1.24 -12.74 -3.54
CA VAL A 43 0.18 -13.18 -2.63
C VAL A 43 0.70 -14.34 -1.80
N ILE A 44 0.69 -14.17 -0.49
CA ILE A 44 1.14 -15.21 0.45
C ILE A 44 -0.09 -15.81 1.11
N VAL A 45 -0.29 -17.12 0.98
CA VAL A 45 -1.44 -17.87 1.49
C VAL A 45 -1.20 -18.30 2.92
N SER A 46 -2.14 -17.96 3.79
CA SER A 46 -2.13 -18.23 5.23
C SER A 46 -0.79 -18.01 5.94
N PRO A 47 -0.04 -16.91 5.67
CA PRO A 47 1.26 -16.68 6.29
C PRO A 47 1.10 -16.45 7.77
N LYS A 48 1.86 -17.23 8.52
CA LYS A 48 1.94 -17.11 9.96
C LYS A 48 2.92 -16.03 10.44
N THR A 49 3.66 -15.41 9.52
CA THR A 49 4.56 -14.27 9.77
C THR A 49 3.97 -12.97 9.20
N TRP A 50 4.61 -11.85 9.53
CA TRP A 50 4.34 -10.53 8.97
C TRP A 50 5.45 -10.04 8.06
N TYR A 51 6.50 -10.82 7.80
CA TYR A 51 7.67 -10.35 7.07
C TYR A 51 8.03 -11.27 5.91
N PHE A 52 8.57 -10.67 4.86
CA PHE A 52 9.17 -11.37 3.72
C PHE A 52 10.52 -10.76 3.36
N SER A 53 11.27 -11.44 2.50
CA SER A 53 12.54 -10.95 1.96
C SER A 53 12.73 -11.35 0.51
N ILE A 54 13.39 -10.52 -0.30
CA ILE A 54 13.88 -10.91 -1.63
C ILE A 54 15.32 -11.38 -1.48
N ARG A 55 15.63 -12.54 -2.06
CA ARG A 55 16.91 -13.24 -1.90
C ARG A 55 17.46 -13.74 -3.22
N SER A 56 18.76 -14.06 -3.22
CA SER A 56 19.39 -14.86 -4.27
C SER A 56 18.71 -16.23 -4.36
N THR A 57 18.77 -16.86 -5.54
CA THR A 57 18.17 -18.18 -5.78
C THR A 57 18.76 -19.29 -4.91
N ASP A 58 19.99 -19.14 -4.43
CA ASP A 58 20.64 -20.02 -3.45
C ASP A 58 20.32 -19.68 -1.98
N LEU A 59 19.47 -18.66 -1.75
CA LEU A 59 19.03 -18.14 -0.46
C LEU A 59 20.12 -17.54 0.43
N ARG A 60 21.36 -17.39 -0.07
CA ARG A 60 22.51 -16.92 0.73
C ARG A 60 22.51 -15.41 0.91
N GLN A 61 22.10 -14.65 -0.11
CA GLN A 61 22.08 -13.20 -0.10
C GLN A 61 20.65 -12.68 0.06
N ILE A 62 20.47 -11.68 0.92
CA ILE A 62 19.21 -10.96 1.10
C ILE A 62 19.39 -9.59 0.46
N TYR A 63 18.55 -9.26 -0.51
CA TYR A 63 18.56 -7.98 -1.22
C TYR A 63 17.53 -6.99 -0.66
N TYR A 64 16.38 -7.50 -0.20
CA TYR A 64 15.27 -6.67 0.27
C TYR A 64 14.52 -7.34 1.43
N ARG A 65 13.89 -6.55 2.30
CA ARG A 65 12.99 -7.01 3.37
C ARG A 65 11.75 -6.12 3.42
N GLY A 66 10.58 -6.70 3.63
CA GLY A 66 9.31 -5.95 3.73
C GLY A 66 8.30 -6.60 4.70
N GLU A 67 7.24 -5.86 5.03
CA GLU A 67 6.09 -6.36 5.79
C GLU A 67 4.99 -6.86 4.84
N LEU A 68 4.32 -7.94 5.22
CA LEU A 68 3.11 -8.42 4.60
C LEU A 68 1.92 -7.53 4.99
N SER A 69 0.99 -7.31 4.05
CA SER A 69 -0.25 -6.56 4.30
C SER A 69 -1.11 -7.21 5.40
N ALA A 70 -2.17 -6.53 5.85
CA ALA A 70 -3.21 -7.16 6.65
C ALA A 70 -3.76 -8.43 5.96
N THR A 71 -4.20 -9.40 6.76
CA THR A 71 -4.85 -10.61 6.25
C THR A 71 -6.16 -10.24 5.59
N ARG A 72 -6.39 -10.73 4.38
CA ARG A 72 -7.61 -10.55 3.61
C ARG A 72 -8.11 -11.92 3.16
N TYR A 73 -9.42 -12.09 3.02
CA TYR A 73 -10.00 -13.35 2.57
C TYR A 73 -10.62 -13.19 1.19
N TRP A 74 -10.37 -14.14 0.30
CA TRP A 74 -11.02 -14.18 -1.01
C TRP A 74 -11.96 -15.39 -1.10
N SER A 75 -13.26 -15.13 -0.99
CA SER A 75 -14.32 -16.15 -0.96
C SER A 75 -14.27 -17.12 -2.14
N SER A 76 -14.00 -16.61 -3.35
CA SER A 76 -13.97 -17.39 -4.59
C SER A 76 -12.81 -18.39 -4.65
N SER A 77 -11.72 -18.16 -3.92
CA SER A 77 -10.58 -19.10 -3.79
C SER A 77 -10.60 -19.89 -2.49
N GLY A 78 -11.29 -19.40 -1.46
CA GLY A 78 -11.25 -19.94 -0.11
C GLY A 78 -9.96 -19.62 0.66
N ASP A 79 -9.11 -18.71 0.16
CA ASP A 79 -7.81 -18.41 0.77
C ASP A 79 -7.86 -17.16 1.65
N SER A 80 -7.25 -17.25 2.83
CA SER A 80 -6.80 -16.11 3.62
C SER A 80 -5.38 -15.76 3.21
N VAL A 81 -5.13 -14.52 2.83
CA VAL A 81 -3.86 -14.10 2.22
C VAL A 81 -3.34 -12.79 2.78
N LYS A 82 -2.03 -12.57 2.62
CA LYS A 82 -1.39 -11.26 2.77
C LYS A 82 -0.58 -10.94 1.51
N ILE A 83 -0.49 -9.67 1.16
CA ILE A 83 0.32 -9.18 0.03
C ILE A 83 1.72 -8.84 0.52
N ALA A 84 2.74 -9.34 -0.18
CA ALA A 84 4.10 -8.81 -0.15
C ALA A 84 4.25 -7.82 -1.32
N ASP A 85 4.45 -6.53 -1.03
CA ASP A 85 4.72 -5.51 -2.04
C ASP A 85 6.18 -5.09 -1.95
N PHE A 86 6.92 -5.26 -3.04
CA PHE A 86 8.34 -4.93 -3.17
C PHE A 86 8.58 -4.07 -4.41
N SER A 87 7.60 -3.23 -4.78
CA SER A 87 7.65 -2.41 -5.99
C SER A 87 8.83 -1.44 -6.01
N ASP A 88 9.31 -0.99 -4.85
CA ASP A 88 10.45 -0.09 -4.71
C ASP A 88 11.82 -0.80 -4.88
N PHE A 89 11.84 -2.13 -4.96
CA PHE A 89 13.06 -2.89 -5.28
C PHE A 89 13.26 -2.94 -6.80
N THR A 90 14.27 -2.24 -7.29
CA THR A 90 14.51 -2.01 -8.73
C THR A 90 15.83 -2.58 -9.25
N GLU A 91 16.53 -3.39 -8.46
CA GLU A 91 17.74 -4.07 -8.92
C GLU A 91 17.37 -5.19 -9.91
N GLU A 92 17.79 -5.06 -11.16
CA GLU A 92 17.58 -6.10 -12.18
C GLU A 92 18.34 -7.38 -11.80
N GLY A 93 17.72 -8.54 -12.04
CA GLY A 93 18.30 -9.83 -11.68
C GLY A 93 17.26 -10.93 -11.49
N THR A 94 17.71 -12.11 -11.09
CA THR A 94 16.84 -13.27 -10.81
C THR A 94 16.84 -13.55 -9.32
N TYR A 95 15.63 -13.64 -8.75
CA TYR A 95 15.43 -13.70 -7.31
C TYR A 95 14.38 -14.73 -6.91
N VAL A 96 14.30 -14.96 -5.61
CA VAL A 96 13.17 -15.61 -4.95
C VAL A 96 12.65 -14.74 -3.82
N LEU A 97 11.34 -14.80 -3.58
CA LEU A 97 10.71 -14.23 -2.40
C LEU A 97 10.69 -15.31 -1.32
N PHE A 98 11.21 -15.00 -0.14
CA PHE A 98 11.29 -15.91 0.99
C PHE A 98 10.42 -15.43 2.15
N VAL A 99 9.57 -16.32 2.65
CA VAL A 99 8.70 -16.10 3.82
C VAL A 99 9.03 -17.14 4.88
N SER A 100 9.39 -16.68 6.08
CA SER A 100 9.70 -17.56 7.20
C SER A 100 8.49 -18.43 7.57
N GLY A 101 8.71 -19.74 7.71
CA GLY A 101 7.66 -20.72 8.00
C GLY A 101 6.90 -21.24 6.77
N ILE A 102 7.11 -20.65 5.58
CA ILE A 102 6.57 -21.16 4.31
C ILE A 102 7.71 -21.67 3.41
N GLY A 103 8.72 -20.84 3.14
CA GLY A 103 9.82 -21.18 2.24
C GLY A 103 10.08 -20.12 1.19
N ALA A 104 10.64 -20.54 0.05
CA ALA A 104 10.94 -19.69 -1.09
C ALA A 104 9.91 -19.86 -2.21
N SER A 105 9.63 -18.78 -2.95
CA SER A 105 8.82 -18.80 -4.16
C SER A 105 9.51 -19.55 -5.30
N TYR A 106 8.77 -19.75 -6.39
CA TYR A 106 9.39 -19.94 -7.71
C TYR A 106 10.32 -18.76 -8.05
N GLN A 107 11.33 -19.03 -8.88
CA GLN A 107 12.25 -17.99 -9.33
C GLN A 107 11.51 -17.00 -10.24
N PHE A 108 11.87 -15.73 -10.16
CA PHE A 108 11.36 -14.68 -11.03
C PHE A 108 12.46 -13.69 -11.38
N THR A 109 12.32 -13.01 -12.51
CA THR A 109 13.30 -12.03 -13.00
C THR A 109 12.76 -10.61 -12.84
N ILE A 110 13.62 -9.65 -12.49
CA ILE A 110 13.35 -8.22 -12.60
C ILE A 110 14.16 -7.70 -13.78
N SER A 111 13.48 -7.13 -14.78
CA SER A 111 14.13 -6.59 -15.99
C SER A 111 13.23 -5.61 -16.74
N GLY A 112 13.81 -4.63 -17.44
CA GLY A 112 13.09 -3.80 -18.40
C GLY A 112 12.49 -4.56 -19.60
N LYS A 113 12.92 -5.81 -19.86
CA LYS A 113 12.46 -6.65 -20.99
C LYS A 113 11.82 -7.97 -20.56
N VAL A 114 11.19 -7.99 -19.40
CA VAL A 114 10.80 -9.23 -18.72
C VAL A 114 9.78 -10.08 -19.49
N ASN A 115 8.92 -9.46 -20.32
CA ASN A 115 7.89 -10.17 -21.08
C ASN A 115 8.23 -10.28 -22.58
N TYR A 116 9.45 -9.99 -23.01
CA TYR A 116 9.85 -10.05 -24.42
C TYR A 116 9.58 -11.43 -25.05
N GLU A 117 10.07 -12.51 -24.43
CA GLU A 117 9.82 -13.87 -24.94
C GLU A 117 8.38 -14.33 -24.75
N LEU A 118 7.70 -13.87 -23.69
CA LEU A 118 6.26 -14.14 -23.49
C LEU A 118 5.43 -13.53 -24.61
N SER A 119 5.70 -12.28 -25.00
CA SER A 119 5.04 -11.60 -26.11
C SER A 119 5.23 -12.37 -27.41
N LYS A 120 6.46 -12.79 -27.72
CA LYS A 120 6.74 -13.64 -28.90
C LYS A 120 5.98 -14.96 -28.84
N GLY A 121 5.99 -15.64 -27.69
CA GLY A 121 5.27 -16.90 -27.51
C GLY A 121 3.76 -16.77 -27.75
N LEU A 122 3.14 -15.75 -27.14
CA LEU A 122 1.69 -15.50 -27.27
C LEU A 122 1.28 -15.17 -28.71
N ILE A 123 2.14 -14.51 -29.50
CA ILE A 123 1.89 -14.25 -30.92
C ILE A 123 2.19 -15.48 -31.77
N ARG A 124 3.27 -16.23 -31.48
CA ARG A 124 3.60 -17.47 -32.18
C ARG A 124 2.57 -18.58 -31.99
N HIS A 125 1.65 -18.44 -31.02
CA HIS A 125 0.46 -19.28 -30.95
C HIS A 125 -0.24 -19.41 -32.30
N PHE A 126 -0.44 -18.29 -32.99
CA PHE A 126 -1.12 -18.23 -34.27
C PHE A 126 -0.34 -19.00 -35.36
N TYR A 127 0.99 -18.88 -35.38
CA TYR A 127 1.85 -19.67 -36.26
C TYR A 127 1.66 -21.19 -36.04
N TYR A 128 1.64 -21.64 -34.78
CA TYR A 128 1.43 -23.05 -34.46
C TYR A 128 0.02 -23.56 -34.81
N GLN A 129 -0.97 -22.65 -34.79
CA GLN A 129 -2.35 -22.93 -35.19
C GLN A 129 -2.59 -22.83 -36.71
N ARG A 130 -1.62 -22.46 -37.55
CA ARG A 130 -1.83 -22.36 -39.01
C ARG A 130 -2.35 -23.68 -39.62
N ALA A 131 -3.48 -23.60 -40.30
CA ALA A 131 -4.05 -24.67 -41.12
C ALA A 131 -3.43 -24.69 -42.53
N SER A 132 -3.60 -25.81 -43.25
CA SER A 132 -3.24 -25.96 -44.67
C SER A 132 -1.75 -25.84 -45.03
N THR A 133 -0.85 -25.85 -44.05
CA THR A 133 0.60 -25.76 -44.28
C THR A 133 1.40 -26.65 -43.34
N ASP A 134 2.58 -27.07 -43.81
CA ASP A 134 3.61 -27.68 -42.96
C ASP A 134 4.13 -26.61 -41.99
N LEU A 135 4.40 -27.03 -40.75
CA LEU A 135 5.21 -26.27 -39.81
C LEU A 135 6.62 -26.86 -39.81
N LEU A 136 7.54 -26.19 -40.52
CA LEU A 136 8.90 -26.68 -40.73
C LEU A 136 9.73 -26.60 -39.44
N SER A 137 10.70 -27.52 -39.29
CA SER A 137 11.57 -27.62 -38.11
C SER A 137 12.37 -26.35 -37.83
N ASP A 138 12.75 -25.60 -38.86
CA ASP A 138 13.57 -24.38 -38.72
C ASP A 138 12.83 -23.28 -37.93
N TYR A 139 11.49 -23.30 -38.01
CA TYR A 139 10.64 -22.34 -37.32
C TYR A 139 9.97 -22.96 -36.11
N ALA A 140 9.38 -24.15 -36.23
CA ALA A 140 8.60 -24.81 -35.17
C ALA A 140 9.43 -25.68 -34.20
N GLY A 141 10.72 -25.87 -34.47
CA GLY A 141 11.58 -26.74 -33.68
C GLY A 141 11.03 -28.16 -33.59
N ARG A 142 11.00 -28.72 -32.36
CA ARG A 142 10.48 -30.06 -32.12
C ARG A 142 8.98 -30.21 -32.35
N TRP A 143 8.21 -29.11 -32.35
CA TRP A 143 6.77 -29.11 -32.62
C TRP A 143 6.46 -28.99 -34.13
N SER A 144 7.46 -29.21 -35.00
CA SER A 144 7.25 -29.30 -36.44
C SER A 144 6.24 -30.40 -36.77
N ARG A 145 5.36 -30.12 -37.74
CA ARG A 145 4.32 -31.05 -38.17
C ARG A 145 4.02 -30.90 -39.66
N ARG A 146 3.54 -31.97 -40.28
CA ARG A 146 2.99 -31.93 -41.64
C ARG A 146 1.65 -31.17 -41.68
N ALA A 147 1.32 -30.67 -42.85
CA ALA A 147 0.05 -30.03 -43.15
C ALA A 147 -1.09 -31.02 -43.01
N GLY A 148 -2.14 -30.58 -42.30
CA GLY A 148 -3.47 -31.13 -42.41
C GLY A 148 -4.38 -30.14 -43.12
N HIS A 149 -5.50 -30.63 -43.64
CA HIS A 149 -6.57 -29.77 -44.15
C HIS A 149 -6.06 -28.70 -45.13
N TYR A 150 -5.52 -29.13 -46.27
CA TYR A 150 -5.12 -28.21 -47.35
C TYR A 150 -6.29 -27.34 -47.84
N ASP A 151 -7.53 -27.77 -47.56
CA ASP A 151 -8.78 -27.07 -47.83
C ASP A 151 -8.90 -26.61 -49.30
N THR A 152 -8.33 -27.39 -50.23
CA THR A 152 -8.44 -27.14 -51.68
C THR A 152 -9.82 -27.49 -52.24
N LYS A 153 -10.60 -28.27 -51.48
CA LYS A 153 -11.94 -28.74 -51.84
C LYS A 153 -12.79 -28.81 -50.57
N ILE A 154 -13.65 -27.81 -50.38
CA ILE A 154 -14.56 -27.70 -49.25
C ILE A 154 -15.98 -27.72 -49.76
N THR A 155 -16.81 -28.59 -49.20
CA THR A 155 -18.17 -28.83 -49.65
C THR A 155 -19.13 -27.78 -49.09
N ILE A 156 -20.03 -27.25 -49.93
CA ILE A 156 -21.13 -26.41 -49.48
C ILE A 156 -22.16 -27.29 -48.78
N HIS A 157 -22.30 -27.15 -47.46
CA HIS A 157 -23.37 -27.80 -46.71
C HIS A 157 -24.75 -27.22 -47.12
N PRO A 158 -25.86 -27.99 -47.04
CA PRO A 158 -27.20 -27.45 -47.31
C PRO A 158 -27.54 -26.16 -46.55
N SER A 159 -27.04 -25.98 -45.33
CA SER A 159 -27.24 -24.74 -44.56
C SER A 159 -26.47 -23.51 -45.10
N ALA A 160 -25.46 -23.72 -45.95
CA ALA A 160 -24.63 -22.68 -46.54
C ALA A 160 -24.99 -22.37 -48.01
N ALA A 161 -25.92 -23.12 -48.60
CA ALA A 161 -26.25 -22.99 -50.02
C ALA A 161 -26.84 -21.62 -50.37
N SER A 162 -26.48 -21.11 -51.54
CA SER A 162 -26.93 -19.81 -52.05
C SER A 162 -27.09 -19.86 -53.58
N PRO A 163 -27.76 -18.87 -54.20
CA PRO A 163 -27.72 -18.70 -55.65
C PRO A 163 -26.27 -18.54 -56.12
N GLY A 164 -25.78 -19.48 -56.93
CA GLY A 164 -24.39 -19.51 -57.42
C GLY A 164 -23.47 -20.52 -56.72
N ARG A 165 -23.84 -20.99 -55.51
CA ARG A 165 -23.13 -22.05 -54.78
C ARG A 165 -24.12 -23.06 -54.18
N ALA A 166 -24.46 -24.07 -54.99
CA ALA A 166 -25.42 -25.11 -54.60
C ALA A 166 -24.84 -26.08 -53.55
N ALA A 167 -25.70 -26.68 -52.73
CA ALA A 167 -25.28 -27.71 -51.78
C ALA A 167 -24.56 -28.87 -52.51
N GLY A 168 -23.47 -29.36 -51.92
CA GLY A 168 -22.63 -30.41 -52.50
C GLY A 168 -21.58 -29.93 -53.52
N SER A 169 -21.58 -28.65 -53.91
CA SER A 169 -20.48 -28.09 -54.71
C SER A 169 -19.23 -27.84 -53.86
N GLU A 170 -18.05 -27.90 -54.48
CA GLU A 170 -16.74 -27.79 -53.81
C GLU A 170 -16.01 -26.49 -54.20
N PHE A 171 -15.46 -25.79 -53.21
CA PHE A 171 -14.62 -24.60 -53.42
C PHE A 171 -13.39 -24.61 -52.51
N PRO A 172 -12.27 -23.97 -52.91
CA PRO A 172 -11.09 -23.87 -52.06
C PRO A 172 -11.26 -22.80 -50.97
N SER A 173 -10.75 -23.07 -49.76
CA SER A 173 -10.65 -22.14 -48.63
C SER A 173 -9.42 -22.46 -47.75
N PRO A 174 -8.20 -22.42 -48.31
CA PRO A 174 -6.96 -22.72 -47.60
C PRO A 174 -6.61 -21.66 -46.55
N LYS A 175 -5.57 -21.97 -45.76
CA LYS A 175 -4.96 -21.12 -44.72
C LYS A 175 -5.89 -20.92 -43.51
N GLY A 176 -5.61 -19.86 -42.75
CA GLY A 176 -6.27 -19.53 -41.50
C GLY A 176 -5.72 -20.30 -40.32
N TRP A 177 -6.26 -20.03 -39.15
CA TRP A 177 -5.90 -20.68 -37.90
C TRP A 177 -6.95 -21.70 -37.51
N TYR A 178 -6.48 -22.84 -37.01
CA TYR A 178 -7.31 -23.69 -36.17
C TYR A 178 -7.72 -22.88 -34.92
N ASP A 179 -9.00 -22.89 -34.62
CA ASP A 179 -9.59 -21.98 -33.64
C ASP A 179 -9.15 -22.26 -32.21
N ALA A 180 -9.08 -23.54 -31.87
CA ALA A 180 -8.91 -23.98 -30.51
C ALA A 180 -8.11 -25.29 -30.46
N GLY A 181 -8.47 -26.17 -29.52
CA GLY A 181 -7.92 -27.51 -29.46
C GLY A 181 -8.32 -28.39 -30.65
N ASP A 182 -9.35 -28.00 -31.40
CA ASP A 182 -9.87 -28.66 -32.60
C ASP A 182 -9.38 -28.02 -33.91
N TYR A 183 -9.85 -28.55 -35.04
CA TYR A 183 -9.42 -28.11 -36.37
C TYR A 183 -10.43 -27.25 -37.12
N GLY A 184 -11.55 -26.88 -36.49
CA GLY A 184 -12.50 -25.91 -37.02
C GLY A 184 -11.89 -24.52 -37.17
N LYS A 185 -12.45 -23.74 -38.10
CA LYS A 185 -12.13 -22.32 -38.32
C LYS A 185 -13.45 -21.54 -38.31
N TYR A 186 -13.58 -20.50 -37.49
CA TYR A 186 -14.87 -19.85 -37.18
C TYR A 186 -14.77 -18.33 -37.34
N ILE A 187 -15.59 -17.74 -38.21
CA ILE A 187 -15.46 -16.31 -38.55
C ILE A 187 -15.75 -15.39 -37.37
N VAL A 188 -16.75 -15.71 -36.55
CA VAL A 188 -17.10 -14.88 -35.37
C VAL A 188 -15.93 -14.79 -34.39
N ASN A 189 -15.31 -15.93 -34.07
CA ASN A 189 -14.16 -15.95 -33.15
C ASN A 189 -12.88 -15.37 -33.78
N ALA A 190 -12.67 -15.60 -35.08
CA ALA A 190 -11.62 -14.96 -35.86
C ALA A 190 -11.78 -13.44 -35.93
N GLY A 191 -13.01 -12.94 -35.93
CA GLY A 191 -13.35 -11.52 -35.96
C GLY A 191 -12.68 -10.74 -34.83
N ILE A 192 -13.05 -11.05 -33.59
CA ILE A 192 -12.46 -10.42 -32.40
C ILE A 192 -10.94 -10.64 -32.32
N SER A 193 -10.47 -11.85 -32.63
CA SER A 193 -9.05 -12.21 -32.52
C SER A 193 -8.18 -11.40 -33.48
N THR A 194 -8.57 -11.34 -34.75
CA THR A 194 -7.83 -10.65 -35.80
C THR A 194 -7.84 -9.13 -35.57
N TYR A 195 -8.97 -8.58 -35.13
CA TYR A 195 -9.06 -7.16 -34.77
C TYR A 195 -8.07 -6.78 -33.67
N GLN A 196 -7.97 -7.58 -32.61
CA GLN A 196 -7.09 -7.27 -31.48
C GLN A 196 -5.61 -7.28 -31.88
N LEU A 197 -5.20 -8.21 -32.75
CA LEU A 197 -3.85 -8.24 -33.29
C LEU A 197 -3.59 -7.08 -34.26
N LEU A 198 -4.57 -6.70 -35.09
CA LEU A 198 -4.49 -5.51 -35.94
C LEU A 198 -4.35 -4.24 -35.11
N LEU A 199 -5.14 -4.10 -34.04
CA LEU A 199 -5.05 -2.97 -33.12
C LEU A 199 -3.70 -2.95 -32.38
N LEU A 200 -3.18 -4.12 -31.98
CA LEU A 200 -1.84 -4.23 -31.39
C LEU A 200 -0.78 -3.61 -32.31
N TYR A 201 -0.79 -3.99 -33.59
CA TYR A 201 0.12 -3.40 -34.57
C TYR A 201 -0.15 -1.90 -34.77
N GLU A 202 -1.40 -1.50 -34.97
CA GLU A 202 -1.79 -0.10 -35.25
C GLU A 202 -1.33 0.86 -34.13
N GLN A 203 -1.35 0.41 -32.87
CA GLN A 203 -0.98 1.24 -31.72
C GLN A 203 0.52 1.19 -31.37
N PHE A 204 1.22 0.12 -31.75
CA PHE A 204 2.63 -0.10 -31.39
C PHE A 204 3.54 -0.45 -32.60
N PRO A 205 3.43 0.22 -33.75
CA PRO A 205 4.09 -0.22 -34.98
C PRO A 205 5.61 -0.22 -34.88
N GLU A 206 6.21 0.79 -34.24
CA GLU A 206 7.68 0.90 -34.10
C GLU A 206 8.32 -0.28 -33.37
N TYR A 207 7.62 -0.88 -32.39
CA TYR A 207 8.10 -2.06 -31.69
C TYR A 207 7.98 -3.31 -32.58
N PHE A 208 6.80 -3.51 -33.17
CA PHE A 208 6.51 -4.70 -33.97
C PHE A 208 7.17 -4.71 -35.34
N ASP A 209 7.53 -3.56 -35.90
CA ASP A 209 8.36 -3.43 -37.12
C ASP A 209 9.75 -4.06 -36.95
N THR A 210 10.20 -4.28 -35.70
CA THR A 210 11.53 -4.84 -35.38
C THR A 210 11.47 -6.20 -34.67
N LEU A 211 10.28 -6.65 -34.28
CA LEU A 211 10.11 -7.88 -33.53
C LEU A 211 10.11 -9.07 -34.49
N SER A 212 11.19 -9.85 -34.50
CA SER A 212 11.20 -11.14 -35.20
C SER A 212 10.50 -12.23 -34.38
N LEU A 213 9.51 -12.85 -34.99
CA LEU A 213 8.79 -14.02 -34.48
C LEU A 213 9.44 -15.33 -34.95
N ASN A 214 10.42 -15.33 -35.85
CA ASN A 214 11.01 -16.53 -36.46
C ASN A 214 9.95 -17.45 -37.09
N ILE A 215 9.26 -16.91 -38.09
CA ILE A 215 8.28 -17.57 -38.95
C ILE A 215 8.80 -17.60 -40.41
N PRO A 216 8.21 -18.40 -41.31
CA PRO A 216 8.66 -18.49 -42.71
C PRO A 216 8.77 -17.14 -43.43
N GLU A 217 7.96 -16.17 -43.02
CA GLU A 217 7.92 -14.84 -43.60
C GLU A 217 8.94 -13.84 -43.02
N SER A 218 9.68 -14.18 -41.94
CA SER A 218 10.54 -13.24 -41.19
C SER A 218 11.67 -12.56 -41.99
N ASP A 219 11.98 -13.04 -43.20
CA ASP A 219 13.00 -12.48 -44.09
C ASP A 219 12.42 -11.51 -45.14
N ASN A 220 11.11 -11.23 -45.12
CA ASN A 220 10.45 -10.30 -46.04
C ASN A 220 10.46 -8.84 -45.52
N GLU A 221 9.77 -7.93 -46.22
CA GLU A 221 9.68 -6.50 -45.86
C GLU A 221 8.44 -6.15 -45.00
N ILE A 222 7.73 -7.16 -44.50
CA ILE A 222 6.49 -7.03 -43.72
C ILE A 222 6.81 -7.40 -42.27
N PRO A 223 6.31 -6.63 -41.29
CA PRO A 223 6.45 -7.03 -39.89
C PRO A 223 5.82 -8.41 -39.64
N ASP A 224 6.54 -9.31 -38.96
CA ASP A 224 6.09 -10.70 -38.73
C ASP A 224 4.68 -10.79 -38.11
N LEU A 225 4.31 -9.85 -37.23
CA LEU A 225 2.94 -9.78 -36.68
C LEU A 225 1.89 -9.59 -37.78
N LEU A 226 2.17 -8.73 -38.77
CA LEU A 226 1.30 -8.51 -39.92
C LEU A 226 1.29 -9.71 -40.86
N ASP A 227 2.40 -10.41 -41.06
CA ASP A 227 2.41 -11.64 -41.86
C ASP A 227 1.51 -12.71 -41.25
N GLU A 228 1.58 -12.89 -39.93
CA GLU A 228 0.72 -13.83 -39.23
C GLU A 228 -0.75 -13.42 -39.33
N ILE A 229 -1.09 -12.14 -39.11
CA ILE A 229 -2.46 -11.62 -39.31
C ILE A 229 -2.92 -11.83 -40.75
N LYS A 230 -2.05 -11.60 -41.74
CA LYS A 230 -2.38 -11.79 -43.15
C LYS A 230 -2.68 -13.24 -43.48
N TRP A 231 -2.06 -14.21 -42.80
CA TRP A 231 -2.38 -15.63 -42.94
C TRP A 231 -3.86 -15.93 -42.66
N GLU A 232 -4.41 -15.30 -41.61
CA GLU A 232 -5.83 -15.40 -41.26
C GLU A 232 -6.72 -14.63 -42.23
N LEU A 233 -6.36 -13.38 -42.57
CA LEU A 233 -7.12 -12.58 -43.51
C LEU A 233 -7.24 -13.24 -44.90
N ASP A 234 -6.17 -13.88 -45.37
CA ASP A 234 -6.20 -14.64 -46.63
C ASP A 234 -7.23 -15.77 -46.58
N TRP A 235 -7.43 -16.42 -45.43
CA TRP A 235 -8.52 -17.39 -45.26
C TRP A 235 -9.88 -16.72 -45.12
N MET A 236 -10.01 -15.70 -44.28
CA MET A 236 -11.27 -14.98 -44.07
C MET A 236 -11.86 -14.50 -45.40
N LEU A 237 -11.04 -13.97 -46.32
CA LEU A 237 -11.48 -13.52 -47.65
C LEU A 237 -12.09 -14.65 -48.49
N THR A 238 -11.67 -15.91 -48.30
CA THR A 238 -12.27 -17.08 -48.99
C THR A 238 -13.61 -17.51 -48.41
N MET A 239 -13.95 -17.04 -47.21
CA MET A 239 -15.22 -17.34 -46.53
C MET A 239 -16.37 -16.43 -46.98
N GLN A 240 -16.08 -15.39 -47.76
CA GLN A 240 -17.12 -14.58 -48.40
C GLN A 240 -17.66 -15.29 -49.65
N ASP A 241 -18.98 -15.37 -49.77
CA ASP A 241 -19.65 -15.82 -50.97
C ASP A 241 -19.55 -14.72 -52.06
N PRO A 242 -18.86 -14.96 -53.18
CA PRO A 242 -18.60 -13.93 -54.18
C PRO A 242 -19.85 -13.52 -54.98
N TYR A 243 -20.95 -14.27 -54.89
CA TYR A 243 -22.18 -13.99 -55.65
C TYR A 243 -23.14 -13.04 -54.94
N ASP A 244 -23.15 -13.05 -53.60
CA ASP A 244 -24.06 -12.21 -52.82
C ASP A 244 -23.38 -11.39 -51.71
N GLY A 245 -22.13 -11.69 -51.36
CA GLY A 245 -21.34 -10.96 -50.36
C GLY A 245 -21.48 -11.48 -48.93
N GLY A 246 -22.37 -12.44 -48.67
CA GLY A 246 -22.57 -13.02 -47.35
C GLY A 246 -21.39 -13.89 -46.92
N VAL A 247 -21.08 -13.89 -45.63
CA VAL A 247 -19.92 -14.63 -45.10
C VAL A 247 -20.37 -15.92 -44.42
N TYR A 248 -19.70 -17.02 -44.74
CA TYR A 248 -19.98 -18.30 -44.08
C TYR A 248 -19.60 -18.26 -42.61
N HIS A 249 -20.43 -18.87 -41.76
CA HIS A 249 -20.25 -18.78 -40.32
C HIS A 249 -18.99 -19.51 -39.84
N LYS A 250 -18.74 -20.70 -40.40
CA LYS A 250 -17.58 -21.54 -40.06
C LYS A 250 -17.21 -22.53 -41.17
N LEU A 251 -15.98 -23.03 -41.08
CA LEU A 251 -15.44 -24.10 -41.92
C LEU A 251 -14.95 -25.24 -41.02
N THR A 252 -15.60 -26.40 -41.09
CA THR A 252 -15.40 -27.48 -40.11
C THR A 252 -15.84 -28.83 -40.68
N GLY A 253 -15.43 -29.93 -40.04
CA GLY A 253 -16.06 -31.23 -40.26
C GLY A 253 -17.45 -31.29 -39.61
N LEU A 254 -18.22 -32.33 -39.92
CA LEU A 254 -19.56 -32.51 -39.31
C LEU A 254 -19.47 -32.83 -37.81
N THR A 255 -18.42 -33.53 -37.37
CA THR A 255 -18.20 -33.89 -35.97
C THR A 255 -16.76 -33.64 -35.55
N PHE A 256 -16.50 -33.54 -34.24
CA PHE A 256 -15.15 -33.41 -33.73
C PHE A 256 -14.34 -34.68 -34.00
N ILE A 257 -13.21 -34.54 -34.70
CA ILE A 257 -12.23 -35.61 -34.79
C ILE A 257 -11.52 -35.81 -33.45
N GLY A 258 -11.15 -37.05 -33.13
CA GLY A 258 -10.38 -37.39 -31.92
C GLY A 258 -8.97 -36.79 -31.91
N ASN A 259 -8.17 -37.19 -30.92
CA ASN A 259 -6.80 -36.70 -30.71
C ASN A 259 -5.83 -37.25 -31.77
N LYS A 260 -5.83 -36.63 -32.95
CA LYS A 260 -4.94 -36.95 -34.07
C LYS A 260 -4.08 -35.74 -34.41
N MET A 261 -2.97 -35.95 -35.10
CA MET A 261 -2.21 -34.88 -35.75
C MET A 261 -2.96 -34.38 -37.01
N PRO A 262 -2.72 -33.13 -37.47
CA PRO A 262 -3.43 -32.57 -38.62
C PRO A 262 -3.33 -33.39 -39.91
N ASP A 263 -2.17 -34.00 -40.21
CA ASP A 263 -1.97 -34.81 -41.43
C ASP A 263 -2.72 -36.15 -41.40
N ALA A 264 -3.08 -36.62 -40.20
CA ALA A 264 -3.90 -37.80 -39.97
C ALA A 264 -5.40 -37.47 -39.81
N ALA A 265 -5.77 -36.18 -39.82
CA ALA A 265 -7.14 -35.70 -39.82
C ALA A 265 -7.61 -35.55 -41.28
N GLN A 266 -8.35 -36.56 -41.75
CA GLN A 266 -8.78 -36.72 -43.14
C GLN A 266 -10.30 -36.64 -43.29
N GLU A 267 -10.98 -35.95 -42.36
CA GLU A 267 -12.41 -35.71 -42.45
C GLU A 267 -12.75 -34.79 -43.63
N ASP A 268 -13.92 -35.04 -44.25
CA ASP A 268 -14.50 -34.08 -45.17
C ASP A 268 -14.88 -32.80 -44.40
N ARG A 269 -14.66 -31.65 -45.04
CA ARG A 269 -14.92 -30.34 -44.46
C ARG A 269 -15.92 -29.55 -45.27
N TYR A 270 -16.65 -28.70 -44.56
CA TYR A 270 -17.82 -28.02 -45.08
C TYR A 270 -17.83 -26.54 -44.72
N PHE A 271 -18.29 -25.71 -45.66
CA PHE A 271 -18.82 -24.39 -45.32
C PHE A 271 -20.17 -24.56 -44.64
N ILE A 272 -20.33 -24.02 -43.43
CA ILE A 272 -21.56 -24.16 -42.64
C ILE A 272 -22.20 -22.80 -42.43
N GLY A 273 -23.45 -22.65 -42.87
CA GLY A 273 -24.27 -21.44 -42.67
C GLY A 273 -23.70 -20.17 -43.29
N LYS A 274 -24.53 -19.15 -43.47
CA LYS A 274 -24.09 -17.75 -43.54
C LYS A 274 -24.77 -16.99 -42.41
N SER A 275 -24.07 -16.08 -41.75
CA SER A 275 -24.68 -15.30 -40.67
C SER A 275 -24.42 -13.80 -40.77
N THR A 276 -25.40 -13.04 -40.30
CA THR A 276 -25.34 -11.57 -40.19
C THR A 276 -24.17 -11.13 -39.30
N THR A 277 -23.96 -11.82 -38.17
CA THR A 277 -22.86 -11.55 -37.23
C THR A 277 -21.49 -11.78 -37.88
N ALA A 278 -21.26 -12.96 -38.46
CA ALA A 278 -20.02 -13.27 -39.18
C ALA A 278 -19.72 -12.27 -40.31
N SER A 279 -20.77 -11.80 -41.00
CA SER A 279 -20.62 -10.82 -42.07
C SER A 279 -20.25 -9.43 -41.55
N PHE A 280 -20.78 -9.00 -40.41
CA PHE A 280 -20.37 -7.74 -39.78
C PHE A 280 -18.98 -7.82 -39.14
N ASP A 281 -18.64 -8.92 -38.45
CA ASP A 281 -17.29 -9.13 -37.90
C ASP A 281 -16.22 -9.10 -38.99
N PHE A 282 -16.48 -9.82 -40.09
CA PHE A 282 -15.62 -9.81 -41.27
C PHE A 282 -15.48 -8.39 -41.85
N ALA A 283 -16.58 -7.64 -41.95
CA ALA A 283 -16.55 -6.28 -42.45
C ALA A 283 -15.74 -5.34 -41.54
N ALA A 284 -15.89 -5.46 -40.22
CA ALA A 284 -15.13 -4.68 -39.25
C ALA A 284 -13.62 -4.95 -39.38
N VAL A 285 -13.22 -6.22 -39.36
CA VAL A 285 -11.83 -6.65 -39.49
C VAL A 285 -11.22 -6.20 -40.81
N CYS A 286 -11.91 -6.42 -41.93
CA CYS A 286 -11.42 -6.03 -43.24
C CYS A 286 -11.28 -4.50 -43.39
N ALA A 287 -12.14 -3.71 -42.73
CA ALA A 287 -12.02 -2.25 -42.69
C ALA A 287 -10.78 -1.80 -41.90
N VAL A 288 -10.46 -2.45 -40.77
CA VAL A 288 -9.20 -2.20 -40.04
C VAL A 288 -7.99 -2.64 -40.86
N ALA A 289 -8.05 -3.83 -41.48
CA ALA A 289 -7.00 -4.34 -42.33
C ALA A 289 -6.68 -3.41 -43.50
N TYR A 290 -7.69 -2.77 -44.10
CA TYR A 290 -7.47 -1.72 -45.10
C TYR A 290 -6.60 -0.59 -44.55
N ARG A 291 -6.90 -0.05 -43.36
CA ARG A 291 -6.11 1.05 -42.78
C ARG A 291 -4.67 0.64 -42.49
N VAL A 292 -4.48 -0.56 -41.91
CA VAL A 292 -3.17 -1.07 -41.48
C VAL A 292 -2.30 -1.50 -42.65
N PHE A 293 -2.83 -2.32 -43.57
CA PHE A 293 -2.05 -2.89 -44.68
C PHE A 293 -1.83 -1.92 -45.84
N LYS A 294 -2.53 -0.79 -45.92
CA LYS A 294 -2.37 0.15 -47.04
C LYS A 294 -0.93 0.62 -47.26
N LYS A 295 -0.12 0.68 -46.19
CA LYS A 295 1.31 1.03 -46.26
C LYS A 295 2.16 -0.08 -46.90
N PHE A 296 1.80 -1.34 -46.70
CA PHE A 296 2.61 -2.52 -47.06
C PHE A 296 2.12 -3.20 -48.34
N HIS A 297 0.80 -3.35 -48.46
CA HIS A 297 0.12 -3.99 -49.59
C HIS A 297 -1.14 -3.23 -50.00
N PRO A 298 -1.01 -2.13 -50.78
CA PRO A 298 -2.15 -1.31 -51.19
C PRO A 298 -3.27 -2.10 -51.88
N SER A 299 -2.94 -2.98 -52.83
CA SER A 299 -3.97 -3.76 -53.57
C SER A 299 -4.70 -4.78 -52.70
N PHE A 300 -4.00 -5.37 -51.72
CA PHE A 300 -4.61 -6.26 -50.74
C PHE A 300 -5.54 -5.46 -49.81
N ALA A 301 -5.07 -4.31 -49.31
CA ALA A 301 -5.88 -3.41 -48.50
C ALA A 301 -7.17 -2.98 -49.23
N ASP A 302 -7.08 -2.59 -50.51
CA ASP A 302 -8.24 -2.22 -51.33
C ASP A 302 -9.21 -3.41 -51.50
N SER A 303 -8.67 -4.63 -51.63
CA SER A 303 -9.48 -5.85 -51.69
C SER A 303 -10.24 -6.09 -50.37
N CYS A 304 -9.58 -5.89 -49.23
CA CYS A 304 -10.23 -5.95 -47.92
C CYS A 304 -11.34 -4.92 -47.79
N LEU A 305 -11.12 -3.65 -48.18
CA LEU A 305 -12.15 -2.62 -48.09
C LEU A 305 -13.38 -2.94 -48.95
N ASN A 306 -13.17 -3.40 -50.18
CA ASN A 306 -14.27 -3.80 -51.07
C ASN A 306 -15.04 -5.00 -50.50
N ALA A 307 -14.33 -6.01 -49.98
CA ALA A 307 -14.93 -7.16 -49.33
C ALA A 307 -15.77 -6.75 -48.11
N ALA A 308 -15.25 -5.83 -47.30
CA ALA A 308 -15.94 -5.29 -46.12
C ALA A 308 -17.27 -4.62 -46.48
N MET A 309 -17.26 -3.75 -47.49
CA MET A 309 -18.46 -3.06 -47.96
C MET A 309 -19.50 -4.04 -48.50
N TYR A 310 -19.08 -5.10 -49.18
CA TYR A 310 -19.99 -6.10 -49.74
C TYR A 310 -20.63 -6.97 -48.64
N ALA A 311 -19.84 -7.41 -47.66
CA ALA A 311 -20.35 -8.15 -46.49
C ALA A 311 -21.30 -7.31 -45.64
N TYR A 312 -20.95 -6.04 -45.39
CA TYR A 312 -21.81 -5.10 -44.66
C TYR A 312 -23.16 -4.90 -45.36
N LYS A 313 -23.15 -4.77 -46.70
CA LYS A 313 -24.38 -4.66 -47.48
C LYS A 313 -25.24 -5.92 -47.40
N TRP A 314 -24.64 -7.10 -47.54
CA TRP A 314 -25.36 -8.37 -47.41
C TRP A 314 -26.00 -8.52 -46.03
N ALA A 315 -25.27 -8.18 -44.97
CA ALA A 315 -25.77 -8.28 -43.59
C ALA A 315 -26.95 -7.33 -43.34
N LEU A 316 -26.92 -6.11 -43.89
CA LEU A 316 -28.04 -5.16 -43.86
C LEU A 316 -29.30 -5.70 -44.57
N ASP A 317 -29.12 -6.38 -45.70
CA ASP A 317 -30.23 -6.95 -46.47
C ASP A 317 -30.79 -8.24 -45.85
N ASN A 318 -30.01 -8.90 -44.99
CA ASN A 318 -30.35 -10.18 -44.37
C ASN A 318 -30.32 -10.11 -42.83
N PRO A 319 -31.08 -9.22 -42.18
CA PRO A 319 -31.00 -9.00 -40.73
C PRO A 319 -31.54 -10.18 -39.89
N GLN A 320 -32.23 -11.13 -40.51
CA GLN A 320 -32.79 -12.32 -39.85
C GLN A 320 -31.87 -13.56 -39.97
N ALA A 321 -30.76 -13.47 -40.69
CA ALA A 321 -29.82 -14.58 -40.90
C ALA A 321 -28.88 -14.76 -39.69
N LEU A 322 -29.45 -14.91 -38.49
CA LEU A 322 -28.69 -15.16 -37.27
C LEU A 322 -28.37 -16.65 -37.14
N PHE A 323 -27.16 -16.98 -36.67
CA PHE A 323 -26.76 -18.36 -36.42
C PHE A 323 -27.12 -18.74 -34.98
N LEU A 324 -28.31 -19.32 -34.80
CA LEU A 324 -28.86 -19.60 -33.46
C LEU A 324 -28.50 -20.99 -32.91
N LYS A 325 -28.19 -21.94 -33.79
CA LYS A 325 -27.83 -23.32 -33.46
C LYS A 325 -27.18 -24.00 -34.66
N ASN A 326 -26.43 -25.06 -34.43
CA ASN A 326 -25.95 -25.92 -35.50
C ASN A 326 -27.12 -26.58 -36.29
N PRO A 327 -26.90 -26.88 -37.58
CA PRO A 327 -27.63 -27.94 -38.27
C PRO A 327 -27.57 -29.27 -37.51
N GLU A 328 -28.58 -30.13 -37.64
CA GLU A 328 -28.72 -31.35 -36.82
C GLU A 328 -27.53 -32.33 -36.92
N ASP A 329 -26.87 -32.37 -38.08
CA ASP A 329 -25.73 -33.22 -38.38
C ASP A 329 -24.37 -32.59 -38.04
N VAL A 330 -24.34 -31.34 -37.57
CA VAL A 330 -23.12 -30.62 -37.20
C VAL A 330 -22.99 -30.54 -35.67
N LEU A 331 -21.93 -31.14 -35.12
CA LEU A 331 -21.70 -31.25 -33.67
C LEU A 331 -20.48 -30.47 -33.16
N THR A 332 -19.85 -29.66 -34.01
CA THR A 332 -18.68 -28.84 -33.65
C THR A 332 -19.08 -27.51 -33.01
N GLY A 333 -18.11 -26.73 -32.52
CA GLY A 333 -18.37 -25.44 -31.84
C GLY A 333 -19.35 -24.53 -32.60
N GLU A 334 -20.29 -23.91 -31.87
CA GLU A 334 -21.38 -23.15 -32.51
C GLU A 334 -21.02 -21.69 -32.78
N TYR A 335 -20.37 -21.00 -31.84
CA TYR A 335 -20.22 -19.53 -31.84
C TYR A 335 -21.53 -18.80 -32.18
N ARG A 336 -22.64 -19.31 -31.63
CA ARG A 336 -23.99 -18.80 -31.89
C ARG A 336 -24.20 -17.42 -31.27
N ASP A 337 -24.91 -16.59 -32.02
CA ASP A 337 -25.32 -15.27 -31.58
C ASP A 337 -26.74 -14.96 -32.07
N ASN A 338 -27.57 -14.45 -31.16
CA ASN A 338 -28.96 -14.09 -31.43
C ASN A 338 -29.18 -12.58 -31.60
N ASN A 339 -28.12 -11.78 -31.61
CA ASN A 339 -28.21 -10.33 -31.68
C ASN A 339 -27.00 -9.71 -32.41
N ALA A 340 -27.16 -9.40 -33.70
CA ALA A 340 -26.12 -8.76 -34.51
C ALA A 340 -25.94 -7.23 -34.29
N SER A 341 -26.44 -6.69 -33.17
CA SER A 341 -26.56 -5.23 -33.00
C SER A 341 -25.23 -4.54 -32.71
N ASP A 342 -24.36 -5.21 -31.98
CA ASP A 342 -23.05 -4.71 -31.60
C ASP A 342 -22.00 -4.94 -32.67
N GLU A 343 -22.04 -6.05 -33.40
CA GLU A 343 -21.24 -6.28 -34.61
C GLU A 343 -21.60 -5.24 -35.68
N TYR A 344 -22.90 -4.98 -35.88
CA TYR A 344 -23.35 -3.92 -36.78
C TYR A 344 -22.70 -2.58 -36.41
N GLN A 345 -22.82 -2.16 -35.15
CA GLN A 345 -22.28 -0.89 -34.69
C GLN A 345 -20.75 -0.85 -34.81
N TRP A 346 -20.06 -1.93 -34.45
CA TRP A 346 -18.61 -2.03 -34.56
C TRP A 346 -18.16 -1.92 -36.03
N ALA A 347 -18.76 -2.70 -36.93
CA ALA A 347 -18.48 -2.64 -38.36
C ALA A 347 -18.75 -1.26 -38.95
N SER A 348 -19.84 -0.59 -38.54
CA SER A 348 -20.12 0.78 -38.94
C SER A 348 -19.02 1.75 -38.49
N TRP A 349 -18.51 1.65 -37.26
CA TRP A 349 -17.40 2.49 -36.80
C TRP A 349 -16.12 2.23 -37.58
N GLU A 350 -15.77 0.98 -37.84
CA GLU A 350 -14.54 0.67 -38.58
C GLU A 350 -14.61 1.08 -40.05
N LEU A 351 -15.77 0.91 -40.70
CA LEU A 351 -15.99 1.42 -42.06
C LEU A 351 -15.99 2.96 -42.11
N TYR A 352 -16.54 3.62 -41.11
CA TYR A 352 -16.42 5.08 -40.99
C TYR A 352 -14.95 5.51 -40.91
N LEU A 353 -14.15 4.85 -40.05
CA LEU A 353 -12.72 5.15 -39.92
C LEU A 353 -11.92 4.82 -41.18
N ALA A 354 -12.36 3.83 -41.98
CA ALA A 354 -11.70 3.44 -43.22
C ALA A 354 -12.05 4.36 -44.41
N THR A 355 -13.28 4.91 -44.47
CA THR A 355 -13.76 5.64 -45.66
C THR A 355 -14.11 7.11 -45.43
N ASP A 356 -14.15 7.59 -44.18
CA ASP A 356 -14.67 8.90 -43.76
C ASP A 356 -16.10 9.19 -44.27
N SER A 357 -16.91 8.15 -44.55
CA SER A 357 -18.28 8.31 -45.07
C SER A 357 -19.29 8.48 -43.94
N SER A 358 -20.06 9.57 -43.97
CA SER A 358 -21.06 9.88 -42.94
C SER A 358 -22.17 8.82 -42.82
N ILE A 359 -22.45 8.06 -43.90
CA ILE A 359 -23.45 6.98 -43.88
C ILE A 359 -23.13 5.94 -42.80
N TYR A 360 -21.85 5.59 -42.64
CA TYR A 360 -21.44 4.62 -41.62
C TYR A 360 -21.42 5.24 -40.22
N GLN A 361 -21.05 6.51 -40.09
CA GLN A 361 -21.15 7.23 -38.80
C GLN A 361 -22.60 7.31 -38.32
N ASP A 362 -23.52 7.73 -39.20
CA ASP A 362 -24.96 7.82 -38.89
C ASP A 362 -25.53 6.45 -38.53
N SER A 363 -25.09 5.41 -39.25
CA SER A 363 -25.43 4.00 -38.96
C SER A 363 -25.02 3.58 -37.54
N ALA A 364 -23.80 3.92 -37.14
CA ALA A 364 -23.26 3.57 -35.84
C ALA A 364 -23.98 4.31 -34.69
N ILE A 365 -24.28 5.61 -34.90
CA ILE A 365 -24.99 6.47 -33.92
C ILE A 365 -26.46 6.04 -33.76
N ALA A 366 -27.11 5.63 -34.85
CA ALA A 366 -28.52 5.23 -34.82
C ALA A 366 -28.76 3.99 -33.95
N LYS A 367 -27.75 3.14 -33.76
CA LYS A 367 -27.85 1.93 -32.95
C LYS A 367 -27.42 2.19 -31.51
N LYS A 368 -28.32 1.90 -30.56
CA LYS A 368 -28.00 1.91 -29.12
C LYS A 368 -27.68 0.49 -28.65
N THR A 369 -26.44 0.29 -28.23
CA THR A 369 -25.92 -0.98 -27.69
C THR A 369 -25.44 -0.76 -26.25
N GLY A 370 -25.42 -1.84 -25.47
CA GLY A 370 -24.62 -1.87 -24.24
C GLY A 370 -23.14 -1.95 -24.60
N TYR A 371 -22.29 -1.44 -23.71
CA TYR A 371 -20.85 -1.67 -23.78
C TYR A 371 -20.46 -2.58 -22.61
N SER A 372 -19.64 -3.58 -22.88
CA SER A 372 -19.07 -4.51 -21.89
C SER A 372 -17.65 -4.87 -22.32
N ILE A 373 -16.91 -5.57 -21.45
CA ILE A 373 -15.64 -6.16 -21.85
C ILE A 373 -15.85 -7.05 -23.09
N PRO A 374 -14.96 -6.98 -24.10
CA PRO A 374 -15.16 -7.70 -25.34
C PRO A 374 -15.16 -9.21 -25.13
N SER A 375 -16.06 -9.88 -25.83
CA SER A 375 -16.10 -11.32 -26.03
C SER A 375 -16.54 -11.58 -27.47
N TRP A 376 -16.47 -12.83 -27.94
CA TRP A 376 -16.94 -13.17 -29.28
C TRP A 376 -18.45 -12.94 -29.47
N GLN A 377 -19.25 -12.82 -28.39
CA GLN A 377 -20.70 -12.47 -28.43
C GLN A 377 -20.99 -10.99 -28.18
N THR A 378 -19.96 -10.21 -27.79
CA THR A 378 -20.15 -8.83 -27.37
C THR A 378 -18.96 -7.98 -27.80
N VAL A 379 -19.07 -7.31 -28.95
CA VAL A 379 -17.94 -6.64 -29.62
C VAL A 379 -18.08 -5.11 -29.73
N SER A 380 -19.15 -4.53 -29.18
CA SER A 380 -19.42 -3.08 -29.28
C SER A 380 -18.29 -2.19 -28.74
N LEU A 381 -17.56 -2.64 -27.71
CA LEU A 381 -16.47 -1.85 -27.12
C LEU A 381 -15.24 -1.78 -28.02
N LEU A 382 -15.06 -2.72 -28.96
CA LEU A 382 -13.96 -2.68 -29.94
C LEU A 382 -14.05 -1.41 -30.82
N GLY A 383 -15.24 -1.08 -31.32
CA GLY A 383 -15.45 0.16 -32.07
C GLY A 383 -15.16 1.43 -31.24
N MET A 384 -15.40 1.39 -29.92
CA MET A 384 -15.03 2.49 -29.03
C MET A 384 -13.52 2.60 -28.85
N TYR A 385 -12.76 1.49 -28.83
CA TYR A 385 -11.30 1.54 -28.79
C TYR A 385 -10.77 2.28 -30.02
N SER A 386 -11.18 1.87 -31.23
CA SER A 386 -10.74 2.51 -32.47
C SER A 386 -11.15 3.99 -32.53
N MET A 387 -12.39 4.34 -32.17
CA MET A 387 -12.85 5.73 -32.17
C MET A 387 -12.08 6.60 -31.16
N ALA A 388 -11.78 6.07 -29.98
CA ALA A 388 -11.01 6.78 -28.97
C ALA A 388 -9.54 6.95 -29.37
N LEU A 389 -8.91 5.93 -29.96
CA LEU A 389 -7.49 5.95 -30.31
C LEU A 389 -7.21 6.71 -31.62
N VAL A 390 -8.07 6.57 -32.64
CA VAL A 390 -7.85 7.13 -33.98
C VAL A 390 -8.43 8.54 -34.11
N LYS A 391 -9.64 8.80 -33.61
CA LYS A 391 -10.33 10.10 -33.74
C LYS A 391 -10.35 10.92 -32.45
N ASN A 392 -9.88 10.37 -31.32
CA ASN A 392 -9.99 10.98 -30.00
C ASN A 392 -11.44 11.40 -29.67
N ASP A 393 -12.41 10.56 -30.06
CA ASP A 393 -13.83 10.85 -29.85
C ASP A 393 -14.15 10.92 -28.35
N SER A 394 -14.78 12.00 -27.92
CA SER A 394 -15.00 12.27 -26.49
C SER A 394 -15.99 11.30 -25.83
N PHE A 395 -16.95 10.76 -26.57
CA PHE A 395 -17.87 9.76 -26.03
C PHE A 395 -17.15 8.42 -25.84
N ALA A 396 -16.39 7.98 -26.85
CA ALA A 396 -15.59 6.77 -26.80
C ALA A 396 -14.53 6.83 -25.68
N VAL A 397 -13.77 7.93 -25.59
CA VAL A 397 -12.80 8.19 -24.52
C VAL A 397 -13.46 8.05 -23.14
N ARG A 398 -14.61 8.71 -22.94
CA ARG A 398 -15.34 8.62 -21.66
C ARG A 398 -15.79 7.19 -21.35
N LYS A 399 -16.27 6.44 -22.35
CA LYS A 399 -16.73 5.06 -22.15
C LYS A 399 -15.59 4.14 -21.74
N VAL A 400 -14.45 4.20 -22.42
CA VAL A 400 -13.28 3.39 -22.09
C VAL A 400 -12.73 3.76 -20.71
N SER A 401 -12.61 5.06 -20.40
CA SER A 401 -12.14 5.52 -19.08
C SER A 401 -13.01 5.04 -17.92
N VAL A 402 -14.34 5.06 -18.06
CA VAL A 402 -15.24 4.58 -17.00
C VAL A 402 -15.04 3.09 -16.72
N PHE A 403 -14.93 2.26 -17.76
CA PHE A 403 -14.62 0.83 -17.57
C PHE A 403 -13.27 0.62 -16.90
N ALA A 404 -12.24 1.33 -17.36
CA ALA A 404 -10.91 1.23 -16.79
C ALA A 404 -10.85 1.68 -15.32
N ASP A 405 -11.58 2.72 -14.94
CA ASP A 405 -11.69 3.20 -13.55
C ASP A 405 -12.34 2.15 -12.64
N ASP A 406 -13.40 1.48 -13.10
CA ASP A 406 -14.07 0.43 -12.33
C ASP A 406 -13.20 -0.83 -12.20
N LEU A 407 -12.44 -1.18 -13.24
CA LEU A 407 -11.42 -2.23 -13.15
C LEU A 407 -10.31 -1.88 -12.16
N LEU A 408 -9.81 -0.63 -12.17
CA LEU A 408 -8.80 -0.18 -11.20
C LEU A 408 -9.32 -0.22 -9.77
N LYS A 409 -10.58 0.17 -9.52
CA LYS A 409 -11.20 0.03 -8.19
C LYS A 409 -11.25 -1.42 -7.75
N THR A 410 -11.62 -2.32 -8.65
CA THR A 410 -11.67 -3.77 -8.40
C THR A 410 -10.28 -4.28 -8.05
N ILE A 411 -9.28 -4.06 -8.90
CA ILE A 411 -7.89 -4.47 -8.69
C ILE A 411 -7.35 -3.94 -7.37
N ASN A 412 -7.50 -2.64 -7.10
CA ASN A 412 -6.95 -2.01 -5.90
C ASN A 412 -7.54 -2.59 -4.61
N ASN A 413 -8.83 -2.91 -4.65
CA ASN A 413 -9.56 -3.47 -3.54
C ASN A 413 -9.59 -5.00 -3.54
N HIS A 414 -8.92 -5.71 -4.45
CA HIS A 414 -8.97 -7.17 -4.48
C HIS A 414 -7.88 -7.81 -3.58
N PRO A 415 -8.16 -8.88 -2.80
CA PRO A 415 -7.15 -9.55 -1.96
C PRO A 415 -5.94 -10.09 -2.72
N PHE A 416 -6.10 -10.40 -4.02
CA PHE A 416 -5.03 -10.86 -4.92
C PHE A 416 -4.54 -9.78 -5.90
N LYS A 417 -5.06 -8.54 -5.78
CA LYS A 417 -4.78 -7.43 -6.73
C LYS A 417 -5.06 -7.80 -8.19
N THR A 418 -6.20 -8.43 -8.49
CA THR A 418 -6.61 -8.85 -9.84
C THR A 418 -7.99 -8.29 -10.18
N SER A 419 -8.33 -8.24 -11.47
CA SER A 419 -9.67 -7.94 -11.99
C SER A 419 -10.56 -9.18 -12.10
N ALA A 420 -9.99 -10.39 -11.94
CA ALA A 420 -10.68 -11.66 -12.14
C ALA A 420 -11.75 -11.95 -11.07
N GLU A 421 -13.00 -11.57 -11.36
CA GLU A 421 -14.17 -11.81 -10.50
C GLU A 421 -15.20 -12.79 -11.11
N ILE A 422 -15.11 -13.04 -12.42
CA ILE A 422 -16.08 -13.87 -13.16
C ILE A 422 -15.37 -15.10 -13.74
N PHE A 423 -15.89 -16.29 -13.43
CA PHE A 423 -15.27 -17.58 -13.77
C PHE A 423 -16.17 -18.43 -14.66
N TYR A 424 -16.11 -18.20 -15.97
CA TYR A 424 -16.79 -19.00 -17.00
C TYR A 424 -15.77 -19.63 -17.96
N TRP A 425 -16.23 -20.39 -18.95
CA TRP A 425 -15.35 -20.97 -19.97
C TRP A 425 -14.63 -19.88 -20.77
N GLY A 426 -13.32 -19.74 -20.58
CA GLY A 426 -12.53 -18.66 -21.19
C GLY A 426 -12.33 -17.44 -20.28
N SER A 427 -12.54 -17.58 -18.97
CA SER A 427 -12.32 -16.51 -17.97
C SER A 427 -10.92 -15.89 -18.04
N ASN A 428 -9.88 -16.64 -18.40
CA ASN A 428 -8.55 -16.07 -18.61
C ASN A 428 -8.50 -15.13 -19.83
N GLY A 429 -9.20 -15.46 -20.91
CA GLY A 429 -9.37 -14.56 -22.06
C GLY A 429 -10.14 -13.29 -21.69
N ASN A 430 -11.10 -13.38 -20.77
CA ASN A 430 -11.77 -12.20 -20.20
C ASN A 430 -10.80 -11.28 -19.45
N VAL A 431 -9.95 -11.85 -18.58
CA VAL A 431 -8.93 -11.07 -17.84
C VAL A 431 -7.93 -10.42 -18.80
N ALA A 432 -7.55 -11.11 -19.88
CA ALA A 432 -6.72 -10.52 -20.92
C ALA A 432 -7.40 -9.33 -21.61
N ASN A 433 -8.71 -9.42 -21.89
CA ASN A 433 -9.51 -8.31 -22.43
C ASN A 433 -9.66 -7.14 -21.44
N GLU A 434 -9.79 -7.40 -20.14
CA GLU A 434 -9.78 -6.36 -19.11
C GLU A 434 -8.43 -5.64 -19.05
N GLY A 435 -7.33 -6.38 -19.13
CA GLY A 435 -5.98 -5.82 -19.23
C GLY A 435 -5.79 -4.98 -20.49
N MET A 436 -6.30 -5.46 -21.64
CA MET A 436 -6.33 -4.69 -22.89
C MET A 436 -7.10 -3.37 -22.72
N ALA A 437 -8.28 -3.38 -22.09
CA ALA A 437 -9.07 -2.18 -21.84
C ALA A 437 -8.32 -1.14 -20.98
N LEU A 438 -7.61 -1.61 -19.94
CA LEU A 438 -6.74 -0.77 -19.11
C LEU A 438 -5.59 -0.18 -19.94
N LEU A 439 -4.95 -0.99 -20.79
CA LEU A 439 -3.86 -0.50 -21.63
C LEU A 439 -4.36 0.52 -22.67
N VAL A 440 -5.54 0.32 -23.27
CA VAL A 440 -6.17 1.31 -24.15
C VAL A 440 -6.47 2.61 -23.39
N ALA A 441 -6.96 2.54 -22.15
CA ALA A 441 -7.16 3.72 -21.32
C ALA A 441 -5.84 4.46 -21.01
N PHE A 442 -4.74 3.74 -20.80
CA PHE A 442 -3.40 4.34 -20.72
C PHE A 442 -3.01 5.04 -22.04
N LEU A 443 -3.23 4.39 -23.19
CA LEU A 443 -2.91 4.99 -24.49
C LEU A 443 -3.67 6.30 -24.73
N ILE A 444 -4.92 6.40 -24.27
CA ILE A 444 -5.75 7.60 -24.38
C ILE A 444 -5.31 8.68 -23.38
N SER A 445 -5.19 8.32 -22.10
CA SER A 445 -5.04 9.29 -21.00
C SER A 445 -3.59 9.63 -20.63
N LYS A 446 -2.66 8.74 -20.98
CA LYS A 446 -1.26 8.71 -20.51
C LYS A 446 -1.10 8.55 -18.99
N ASP A 447 -2.17 8.16 -18.30
CA ASP A 447 -2.15 7.92 -16.86
C ASP A 447 -1.58 6.53 -16.55
N CYS A 448 -0.39 6.51 -15.94
CA CYS A 448 0.33 5.29 -15.61
C CYS A 448 -0.44 4.37 -14.64
N ARG A 449 -1.46 4.86 -13.91
CA ARG A 449 -2.30 4.00 -13.06
C ARG A 449 -2.98 2.90 -13.86
N TYR A 450 -3.41 3.17 -15.10
CA TYR A 450 -4.00 2.16 -15.96
C TYR A 450 -2.96 1.14 -16.46
N LEU A 451 -1.72 1.58 -16.72
CA LEU A 451 -0.61 0.69 -17.07
C LEU A 451 -0.27 -0.25 -15.90
N GLU A 452 -0.26 0.25 -14.65
CA GLU A 452 -0.11 -0.58 -13.46
C GLU A 452 -1.24 -1.64 -13.33
N GLY A 453 -2.48 -1.23 -13.61
CA GLY A 453 -3.62 -2.16 -13.65
C GLY A 453 -3.47 -3.25 -14.71
N ALA A 454 -3.00 -2.90 -15.91
CA ALA A 454 -2.74 -3.85 -16.99
C ALA A 454 -1.66 -4.87 -16.60
N ILE A 455 -0.58 -4.43 -15.94
CA ILE A 455 0.45 -5.33 -15.38
C ILE A 455 -0.17 -6.29 -14.36
N HIS A 456 -1.06 -5.82 -13.49
CA HIS A 456 -1.73 -6.68 -12.52
C HIS A 456 -2.66 -7.73 -13.14
N ALA A 457 -3.32 -7.42 -14.25
CA ALA A 457 -4.08 -8.40 -15.02
C ALA A 457 -3.17 -9.48 -15.61
N LEU A 458 -2.00 -9.09 -16.13
CA LEU A 458 -0.99 -10.02 -16.64
C LEU A 458 -0.39 -10.90 -15.51
N ASP A 459 -0.10 -10.33 -14.34
CA ASP A 459 0.39 -11.08 -13.17
C ASP A 459 -0.57 -12.22 -12.77
N TYR A 460 -1.88 -12.00 -12.90
CA TYR A 460 -2.88 -13.03 -12.65
C TYR A 460 -2.73 -14.20 -13.64
N LEU A 461 -2.54 -13.93 -14.93
CA LEU A 461 -2.38 -14.98 -15.95
C LEU A 461 -1.09 -15.80 -15.75
N LEU A 462 -0.08 -15.22 -15.09
CA LEU A 462 1.27 -15.78 -14.97
C LEU A 462 1.61 -16.37 -13.58
N GLY A 463 0.63 -16.51 -12.68
CA GLY A 463 0.81 -17.26 -11.44
C GLY A 463 0.27 -16.61 -10.17
N ARG A 464 -0.10 -15.33 -10.18
CA ARG A 464 -0.72 -14.64 -9.03
C ARG A 464 -2.24 -14.85 -9.03
N ASN A 465 -2.66 -16.12 -9.00
CA ASN A 465 -4.05 -16.54 -9.11
C ASN A 465 -4.41 -17.62 -8.07
N GLY A 466 -5.65 -18.12 -8.09
CA GLY A 466 -6.13 -19.14 -7.15
C GLY A 466 -5.34 -20.45 -7.19
N PRO A 467 -5.10 -21.06 -8.37
CA PRO A 467 -4.31 -22.29 -8.49
C PRO A 467 -2.80 -22.11 -8.28
N GLY A 468 -2.26 -20.90 -8.47
CA GLY A 468 -0.83 -20.64 -8.43
C GLY A 468 -0.06 -21.17 -9.65
N PHE A 469 -0.72 -21.28 -10.81
CA PHE A 469 -0.12 -21.71 -12.09
C PHE A 469 0.04 -20.53 -13.04
N SER A 470 1.10 -20.53 -13.84
CA SER A 470 1.04 -19.78 -15.09
C SER A 470 0.09 -20.49 -16.05
N PHE A 471 -0.89 -19.78 -16.57
CA PHE A 471 -1.88 -20.30 -17.52
C PHE A 471 -1.37 -20.28 -18.97
N VAL A 472 -0.14 -19.82 -19.21
CA VAL A 472 0.48 -19.81 -20.54
C VAL A 472 1.47 -20.96 -20.64
N THR A 473 1.25 -21.88 -21.59
CA THR A 473 2.13 -23.04 -21.79
C THR A 473 3.58 -22.62 -22.05
N GLY A 474 4.54 -23.28 -21.40
CA GLY A 474 5.97 -22.99 -21.59
C GLY A 474 6.50 -21.71 -20.94
N PHE A 475 5.66 -20.91 -20.27
CA PHE A 475 6.08 -19.69 -19.57
C PHE A 475 5.77 -19.74 -18.08
N GLY A 476 6.78 -19.45 -17.24
CA GLY A 476 6.71 -19.62 -15.79
C GLY A 476 7.19 -21.00 -15.35
N THR A 477 7.57 -21.14 -14.07
CA THR A 477 8.15 -22.40 -13.57
C THR A 477 7.11 -23.52 -13.39
N ARG A 478 5.86 -23.14 -13.07
CA ARG A 478 4.70 -24.03 -12.94
C ARG A 478 3.64 -23.59 -13.94
N ALA A 479 3.91 -23.86 -15.21
CA ALA A 479 3.03 -23.57 -16.33
C ALA A 479 2.01 -24.70 -16.58
N ALA A 480 0.94 -24.43 -17.31
CA ALA A 480 0.04 -25.45 -17.85
C ALA A 480 0.80 -26.40 -18.79
N MET A 481 0.67 -27.71 -18.56
CA MET A 481 1.41 -28.76 -19.28
C MET A 481 0.52 -29.65 -20.14
N ASN A 482 -0.78 -29.75 -19.84
CA ASN A 482 -1.68 -30.71 -20.46
C ASN A 482 -2.90 -30.03 -21.10
N PRO A 483 -2.71 -29.06 -22.02
CA PRO A 483 -3.84 -28.37 -22.65
C PRO A 483 -4.71 -29.36 -23.43
N HIS A 484 -6.02 -29.11 -23.49
CA HIS A 484 -6.91 -29.77 -24.46
C HIS A 484 -6.59 -29.22 -25.85
N HIS A 485 -5.58 -29.81 -26.49
CA HIS A 485 -5.07 -29.41 -27.80
C HIS A 485 -4.60 -30.65 -28.56
N ARG A 486 -5.31 -30.99 -29.65
CA ARG A 486 -5.11 -32.27 -30.38
C ARG A 486 -3.65 -32.52 -30.78
N PRO A 487 -2.92 -31.57 -31.40
CA PRO A 487 -1.50 -31.75 -31.69
C PRO A 487 -0.65 -32.03 -30.45
N SER A 488 -0.78 -31.25 -29.36
CA SER A 488 0.01 -31.50 -28.13
C SER A 488 -0.30 -32.86 -27.48
N ILE A 489 -1.47 -33.44 -27.74
CA ILE A 489 -1.84 -34.77 -27.24
C ILE A 489 -1.29 -35.87 -28.15
N ALA A 490 -1.20 -35.61 -29.46
CA ALA A 490 -0.92 -36.61 -30.49
C ALA A 490 0.55 -36.64 -30.97
N ASP A 491 1.34 -35.59 -30.72
CA ASP A 491 2.71 -35.46 -31.22
C ASP A 491 3.75 -36.33 -30.50
N GLY A 492 3.40 -36.85 -29.31
CA GLY A 492 4.30 -37.66 -28.47
C GLY A 492 5.38 -36.84 -27.74
N ILE A 493 5.23 -35.52 -27.68
CA ILE A 493 6.14 -34.60 -26.99
C ILE A 493 5.60 -34.33 -25.59
N VAL A 494 6.45 -34.48 -24.56
CA VAL A 494 6.04 -34.28 -23.17
C VAL A 494 5.63 -32.84 -22.89
N ASP A 495 6.37 -31.89 -23.45
CA ASP A 495 6.09 -30.46 -23.28
C ASP A 495 5.08 -30.00 -24.34
N PRO A 496 4.00 -29.31 -23.95
CA PRO A 496 3.04 -28.78 -24.92
C PRO A 496 3.68 -27.69 -25.78
N VAL A 497 3.05 -27.41 -26.92
CA VAL A 497 3.39 -26.23 -27.73
C VAL A 497 3.36 -24.97 -26.83
N PRO A 498 4.42 -24.13 -26.83
CA PRO A 498 4.52 -22.98 -25.93
C PRO A 498 3.71 -21.78 -26.42
N GLY A 499 3.33 -20.91 -25.49
CA GLY A 499 2.67 -19.64 -25.77
C GLY A 499 1.15 -19.71 -25.83
N PHE A 500 0.53 -20.82 -25.43
CA PHE A 500 -0.92 -20.97 -25.47
C PHE A 500 -1.52 -20.57 -24.12
N LEU A 501 -2.44 -19.60 -24.14
CA LEU A 501 -3.23 -19.25 -22.95
C LEU A 501 -4.41 -20.23 -22.84
N VAL A 502 -4.46 -20.97 -21.74
CA VAL A 502 -5.59 -21.87 -21.47
C VAL A 502 -6.81 -21.14 -20.93
N GLY A 503 -8.01 -21.69 -21.15
CA GLY A 503 -9.29 -21.04 -20.85
C GLY A 503 -9.48 -20.59 -19.39
N GLY A 504 -8.91 -21.31 -18.43
CA GLY A 504 -8.87 -20.92 -17.01
C GLY A 504 -10.02 -21.47 -16.17
N PRO A 505 -10.16 -20.99 -14.91
CA PRO A 505 -11.18 -21.48 -14.00
C PRO A 505 -12.60 -21.22 -14.50
N ASN A 506 -13.46 -22.24 -14.36
CA ASN A 506 -14.84 -22.22 -14.86
C ASN A 506 -15.79 -22.86 -13.85
N LYS A 507 -16.83 -22.14 -13.43
CA LYS A 507 -17.82 -22.66 -12.49
C LYS A 507 -19.05 -23.28 -13.13
N GLU A 508 -19.32 -22.96 -14.39
CA GLU A 508 -20.62 -23.17 -15.04
C GLU A 508 -20.68 -24.48 -15.84
N TYR A 509 -19.58 -24.88 -16.47
CA TYR A 509 -19.61 -25.91 -17.53
C TYR A 509 -18.68 -27.11 -17.33
N VAL A 510 -18.25 -27.38 -16.10
CA VAL A 510 -17.46 -28.57 -15.78
C VAL A 510 -18.38 -29.80 -15.75
N ARG A 511 -18.44 -30.54 -16.86
CA ARG A 511 -19.33 -31.71 -17.04
C ARG A 511 -18.55 -33.01 -17.18
N ASP A 512 -18.25 -33.72 -16.08
CA ASP A 512 -17.64 -35.08 -16.02
C ASP A 512 -16.49 -35.41 -17.01
N GLU A 513 -15.94 -34.43 -17.72
CA GLU A 513 -15.02 -34.56 -18.85
C GLU A 513 -13.71 -35.22 -18.44
N CYS A 514 -13.25 -34.91 -17.22
CA CYS A 514 -12.13 -35.56 -16.54
C CYS A 514 -12.55 -36.33 -15.27
N GLY A 515 -13.85 -36.41 -15.00
CA GLY A 515 -14.44 -36.80 -13.71
C GLY A 515 -14.55 -35.62 -12.74
N SER A 516 -15.78 -35.27 -12.36
CA SER A 516 -16.11 -34.10 -11.53
C SER A 516 -15.32 -33.98 -10.22
N ALA A 517 -14.94 -35.09 -9.59
CA ALA A 517 -14.18 -35.12 -8.33
C ALA A 517 -12.75 -34.54 -8.42
N LYS A 518 -12.19 -34.36 -9.62
CA LYS A 518 -10.84 -33.79 -9.79
C LYS A 518 -10.80 -32.27 -9.73
N TYR A 519 -11.95 -31.61 -9.91
CA TYR A 519 -12.03 -30.16 -9.94
C TYR A 519 -12.17 -29.61 -8.52
N PRO A 520 -11.38 -28.59 -8.14
CA PRO A 520 -11.57 -27.93 -6.86
C PRO A 520 -12.97 -27.30 -6.73
N GLU A 521 -13.54 -27.32 -5.53
CA GLU A 521 -14.89 -26.77 -5.28
C GLU A 521 -14.98 -25.24 -5.44
N LYS A 522 -13.89 -24.54 -5.15
CA LYS A 522 -13.83 -23.07 -5.15
C LYS A 522 -13.69 -22.52 -6.56
N GLU A 523 -14.60 -21.63 -6.97
CA GLU A 523 -14.73 -21.11 -8.35
C GLU A 523 -13.39 -20.61 -8.93
N ALA A 524 -12.65 -19.79 -8.18
CA ALA A 524 -11.38 -19.22 -8.63
C ALA A 524 -10.24 -20.26 -8.70
N LYS A 525 -10.45 -21.45 -8.17
CA LYS A 525 -9.53 -22.60 -8.24
C LYS A 525 -10.06 -23.72 -9.14
N ARG A 526 -11.25 -23.59 -9.71
CA ARG A 526 -11.94 -24.65 -10.44
C ARG A 526 -11.38 -24.82 -11.85
N TRP A 527 -10.13 -25.28 -11.90
CA TRP A 527 -9.33 -25.53 -13.08
C TRP A 527 -8.45 -26.76 -12.81
N VAL A 528 -8.23 -27.59 -13.81
CA VAL A 528 -7.31 -28.73 -13.74
C VAL A 528 -6.44 -28.77 -14.98
N ASP A 529 -5.15 -29.08 -14.79
CA ASP A 529 -4.22 -29.26 -15.89
C ASP A 529 -4.31 -30.68 -16.47
N MET A 530 -5.38 -30.94 -17.23
CA MET A 530 -5.64 -32.24 -17.84
C MET A 530 -6.16 -32.09 -19.27
N SER A 531 -5.66 -32.92 -20.18
CA SER A 531 -6.01 -32.84 -21.60
C SER A 531 -7.47 -33.20 -21.90
N CYS A 532 -8.16 -33.91 -21.00
CA CYS A 532 -9.61 -34.14 -21.11
C CYS A 532 -10.46 -32.92 -20.75
N SER A 533 -9.87 -31.88 -20.12
CA SER A 533 -10.60 -30.74 -19.56
C SER A 533 -10.74 -29.62 -20.59
N TYR A 534 -11.62 -29.79 -21.57
CA TYR A 534 -11.82 -28.76 -22.58
C TYR A 534 -12.46 -27.49 -21.96
N SER A 535 -13.32 -27.65 -20.95
CA SER A 535 -14.05 -26.52 -20.34
C SER A 535 -13.18 -25.58 -19.48
N THR A 536 -11.96 -26.00 -19.10
CA THR A 536 -11.02 -25.19 -18.30
C THR A 536 -9.62 -25.10 -18.89
N ASN A 537 -9.18 -26.10 -19.67
CA ASN A 537 -7.79 -26.26 -20.10
C ASN A 537 -7.61 -26.38 -21.61
N GLU A 538 -8.65 -26.13 -22.41
CA GLU A 538 -8.50 -25.88 -23.85
C GLU A 538 -7.71 -24.58 -24.09
N ILE A 539 -7.37 -24.35 -25.35
CA ILE A 539 -6.71 -23.15 -25.87
C ILE A 539 -7.60 -22.54 -26.95
N ALA A 540 -7.54 -21.23 -27.19
CA ALA A 540 -8.32 -20.61 -28.26
C ALA A 540 -7.70 -19.28 -28.76
N ILE A 541 -7.89 -18.99 -30.05
CA ILE A 541 -7.37 -17.78 -30.71
C ILE A 541 -7.84 -16.49 -30.02
N ASN A 542 -9.08 -16.45 -29.54
CA ASN A 542 -9.68 -15.28 -28.87
C ASN A 542 -9.22 -15.09 -27.42
N TRP A 543 -8.56 -16.07 -26.83
CA TRP A 543 -7.90 -15.90 -25.54
C TRP A 543 -6.45 -15.44 -25.73
N ASN A 544 -5.78 -15.97 -26.75
CA ASN A 544 -4.42 -15.60 -27.11
C ASN A 544 -4.30 -14.18 -27.70
N ALA A 545 -5.25 -13.73 -28.51
CA ALA A 545 -5.22 -12.41 -29.14
C ALA A 545 -5.17 -11.22 -28.14
N PRO A 546 -6.07 -11.13 -27.14
CA PRO A 546 -6.01 -10.04 -26.16
C PRO A 546 -4.81 -10.22 -25.20
N ALA A 547 -4.35 -11.46 -24.96
CA ALA A 547 -3.15 -11.71 -24.16
C ALA A 547 -1.88 -11.25 -24.88
N ALA A 548 -1.79 -11.47 -26.19
CA ALA A 548 -0.74 -10.94 -27.04
C ALA A 548 -0.77 -9.41 -27.07
N PHE A 549 -1.96 -8.80 -27.17
CA PHE A 549 -2.12 -7.34 -27.05
C PHE A 549 -1.60 -6.84 -25.70
N LEU A 550 -2.01 -7.48 -24.60
CA LEU A 550 -1.64 -7.09 -23.25
C LEU A 550 -0.13 -7.19 -23.01
N ALA A 551 0.46 -8.37 -23.21
CA ALA A 551 1.87 -8.59 -22.96
C ALA A 551 2.76 -7.81 -23.94
N GLY A 552 2.44 -7.86 -25.24
CA GLY A 552 3.22 -7.16 -26.28
C GLY A 552 3.08 -5.65 -26.21
N GLY A 553 1.88 -5.14 -25.90
CA GLY A 553 1.64 -3.72 -25.73
C GLY A 553 2.34 -3.15 -24.50
N ILE A 554 2.31 -3.85 -23.35
CA ILE A 554 3.10 -3.43 -22.17
C ILE A 554 4.60 -3.43 -22.52
N GLU A 555 5.10 -4.49 -23.15
CA GLU A 555 6.51 -4.59 -23.56
C GLU A 555 6.92 -3.44 -24.50
N ALA A 556 6.06 -3.09 -25.46
CA ALA A 556 6.27 -1.96 -26.35
C ALA A 556 6.27 -0.61 -25.61
N VAL A 557 5.44 -0.43 -24.58
CA VAL A 557 5.42 0.79 -23.74
C VAL A 557 6.75 0.98 -23.01
N PHE A 558 7.32 -0.10 -22.46
CA PHE A 558 8.60 -0.03 -21.75
C PHE A 558 9.82 0.10 -22.69
N ASN A 559 9.73 -0.34 -23.95
CA ASN A 559 10.91 -0.54 -24.80
C ASN A 559 10.98 0.31 -26.09
N SER A 560 9.92 1.04 -26.46
CA SER A 560 9.91 1.84 -27.71
C SER A 560 10.39 3.29 -27.54
N GLY A 561 10.57 3.79 -26.32
CA GLY A 561 10.95 5.19 -26.04
C GLY A 561 9.87 6.25 -26.38
N LYS A 562 8.79 5.85 -27.06
CA LYS A 562 7.65 6.71 -27.46
C LYS A 562 6.72 7.06 -26.30
N PHE A 563 6.65 6.20 -25.29
CA PHE A 563 5.71 6.34 -24.18
C PHE A 563 6.41 6.89 -22.94
N ASN A 564 5.75 7.82 -22.26
CA ASN A 564 6.29 8.43 -21.05
C ASN A 564 6.05 7.51 -19.84
N ILE A 565 7.07 6.76 -19.46
CA ILE A 565 7.10 5.98 -18.21
C ILE A 565 7.79 6.71 -17.06
N GLN A 566 8.18 7.99 -17.23
CA GLN A 566 8.83 8.78 -16.19
C GLN A 566 8.02 8.82 -14.88
N PRO A 567 6.68 8.90 -14.87
CA PRO A 567 5.93 8.81 -13.61
C PRO A 567 6.16 7.51 -12.85
N LEU A 568 6.39 6.38 -13.54
CA LEU A 568 6.75 5.11 -12.89
C LEU A 568 8.21 5.13 -12.42
N ILE A 569 9.13 5.71 -13.19
CA ILE A 569 10.53 5.89 -12.78
C ILE A 569 10.62 6.81 -11.57
N ASP A 570 9.86 7.91 -11.51
CA ASP A 570 9.83 8.82 -10.38
C ASP A 570 9.18 8.17 -9.14
N LYS A 571 8.20 7.29 -9.37
CA LYS A 571 7.50 6.55 -8.31
C LYS A 571 8.37 5.44 -7.71
N TYR A 572 9.15 4.71 -8.54
CA TYR A 572 9.85 3.49 -8.13
C TYR A 572 11.39 3.59 -8.18
N GLY A 573 11.95 4.59 -8.84
CA GLY A 573 13.39 4.70 -9.13
C GLY A 573 14.26 5.18 -7.98
N ALA A 574 15.54 4.81 -8.05
CA ALA A 574 16.55 5.14 -7.06
C ALA A 574 17.14 6.55 -7.28
N ASP A 575 17.43 7.25 -6.19
CA ASP A 575 18.31 8.41 -6.16
C ASP A 575 19.71 7.90 -5.82
N ASN A 576 20.69 8.10 -6.71
CA ASN A 576 21.94 7.33 -6.78
C ASN A 576 23.23 8.17 -6.62
N ILE A 577 23.15 9.44 -6.22
CA ILE A 577 24.34 10.31 -6.12
C ILE A 577 24.82 10.31 -4.66
N PRO A 578 25.99 9.71 -4.34
CA PRO A 578 26.53 9.74 -2.98
C PRO A 578 27.00 11.12 -2.55
N PRO A 579 26.90 11.42 -1.24
CA PRO A 579 27.38 12.68 -0.69
C PRO A 579 28.92 12.77 -0.79
N ASP A 580 29.47 13.91 -1.19
CA ASP A 580 30.93 14.09 -1.34
C ASP A 580 31.62 14.20 0.05
N PRO A 581 32.55 13.28 0.39
CA PRO A 581 33.23 13.26 1.68
C PRO A 581 34.33 14.32 1.77
N GLY A 582 34.18 15.26 2.70
CA GLY A 582 35.18 16.29 3.01
C GLY A 582 36.33 15.80 3.91
N LYS A 583 36.94 16.70 4.69
CA LYS A 583 38.18 16.42 5.42
C LYS A 583 37.95 15.64 6.73
N ILE A 584 38.63 14.50 6.91
CA ILE A 584 38.69 13.75 8.19
C ILE A 584 39.94 14.18 8.99
N SER A 585 39.80 14.42 10.31
CA SER A 585 40.95 14.65 11.22
C SER A 585 40.85 13.82 12.51
N VAL A 586 42.00 13.42 13.08
CA VAL A 586 42.10 12.76 14.39
C VAL A 586 42.83 13.70 15.36
N LEU A 587 42.25 13.92 16.54
CA LEU A 587 42.69 14.86 17.57
C LEU A 587 42.69 14.16 18.96
N ASP A 588 43.30 14.78 19.97
CA ASP A 588 43.21 14.38 21.39
C ASP A 588 43.46 12.87 21.65
N ILE A 589 44.56 12.31 21.11
CA ILE A 589 44.92 10.88 21.26
C ILE A 589 45.55 10.64 22.64
N SER A 590 45.13 9.57 23.34
CA SER A 590 45.72 9.07 24.60
C SER A 590 45.91 7.54 24.56
N ALA A 591 46.24 6.92 25.70
CA ALA A 591 46.40 5.47 25.81
C ALA A 591 45.10 4.68 25.60
N ASP A 592 43.94 5.28 25.89
CA ASP A 592 42.63 4.63 25.85
C ASP A 592 41.57 5.40 25.03
N LYS A 593 41.92 6.58 24.48
CA LYS A 593 40.98 7.49 23.80
C LYS A 593 41.56 8.16 22.55
N ALA A 594 40.68 8.63 21.69
CA ALA A 594 40.99 9.53 20.57
C ALA A 594 39.74 10.30 20.14
N LYS A 595 39.89 11.38 19.36
CA LYS A 595 38.77 12.17 18.83
C LYS A 595 38.81 12.26 17.30
N ILE A 596 37.70 11.99 16.63
CA ILE A 596 37.56 11.98 15.17
C ILE A 596 36.67 13.14 14.73
N SER A 597 37.04 13.91 13.69
CA SER A 597 36.22 14.96 13.08
C SER A 597 36.08 14.81 11.55
N TRP A 598 35.01 15.34 10.96
CA TRP A 598 34.66 15.19 9.53
C TRP A 598 33.83 16.39 8.95
N SER A 599 33.73 16.46 7.62
CA SER A 599 32.81 17.32 6.83
C SER A 599 32.31 16.65 5.54
N THR A 600 31.24 17.14 4.88
CA THR A 600 30.64 16.63 3.62
C THR A 600 29.94 17.72 2.78
N SER A 601 29.62 17.43 1.51
CA SER A 601 28.91 18.36 0.60
C SER A 601 27.44 18.62 0.95
N GLU A 602 26.83 17.70 1.69
CA GLU A 602 25.43 17.76 2.07
C GLU A 602 25.21 17.12 3.44
N LYS A 603 23.99 17.24 3.96
CA LYS A 603 23.65 16.71 5.28
C LYS A 603 23.49 15.20 5.21
N VAL A 604 24.22 14.51 6.07
CA VAL A 604 24.37 13.06 6.01
C VAL A 604 24.40 12.43 7.40
N SER A 605 23.83 11.24 7.51
CA SER A 605 24.05 10.37 8.67
C SER A 605 25.45 9.78 8.61
N VAL A 606 26.18 9.80 9.73
CA VAL A 606 27.60 9.46 9.76
C VAL A 606 27.86 8.26 10.64
N THR A 607 28.47 7.22 10.08
CA THR A 607 28.94 6.03 10.81
C THR A 607 30.44 6.08 10.93
N VAL A 608 30.97 6.09 12.15
CA VAL A 608 32.41 6.00 12.44
C VAL A 608 32.72 4.59 12.94
N GLN A 609 33.36 3.79 12.11
CA GLN A 609 33.87 2.47 12.46
C GLN A 609 35.34 2.57 12.83
N TYR A 610 35.79 1.87 13.87
CA TYR A 610 37.21 1.77 14.20
C TYR A 610 37.62 0.35 14.63
N GLY A 611 38.82 -0.06 14.26
CA GLY A 611 39.36 -1.38 14.61
C GLY A 611 40.86 -1.45 14.44
N THR A 612 41.49 -2.51 14.96
CA THR A 612 42.95 -2.67 14.91
C THR A 612 43.45 -3.32 13.62
N ASP A 613 42.53 -3.77 12.78
CA ASP A 613 42.78 -4.36 11.48
C ASP A 613 42.46 -3.34 10.37
N SER A 614 43.41 -3.10 9.47
CA SER A 614 43.24 -2.23 8.28
C SER A 614 42.06 -2.62 7.40
N LEU A 615 41.69 -3.90 7.42
CA LEU A 615 40.58 -4.43 6.64
C LEU A 615 39.24 -4.32 7.37
N MET A 616 39.24 -3.81 8.61
CA MET A 616 38.05 -3.66 9.44
C MET A 616 37.29 -4.98 9.59
N ARG A 617 37.99 -6.13 9.70
CA ARG A 617 37.33 -7.44 9.86
C ARG A 617 36.67 -7.61 11.24
N LYS A 618 37.14 -6.86 12.23
CA LYS A 618 36.56 -6.71 13.58
C LYS A 618 36.67 -5.24 13.97
N TYR A 619 35.53 -4.58 14.17
CA TYR A 619 35.47 -3.16 14.47
C TYR A 619 34.38 -2.85 15.50
N GLU A 620 34.54 -1.72 16.17
CA GLU A 620 33.51 -1.06 16.96
C GLU A 620 32.94 0.11 16.15
N MET A 621 31.70 0.50 16.45
CA MET A 621 30.95 1.46 15.64
C MET A 621 30.34 2.56 16.53
N ILE A 622 30.41 3.80 16.04
CA ILE A 622 29.75 4.96 16.61
C ILE A 622 28.89 5.61 15.52
N LEU A 623 27.63 5.89 15.85
CA LEU A 623 26.67 6.52 14.94
C LEU A 623 26.50 8.00 15.29
N ARG A 624 26.39 8.84 14.26
CA ARG A 624 26.33 10.30 14.40
C ARG A 624 25.28 10.89 13.47
N ALA A 625 24.64 11.92 13.99
CA ALA A 625 23.48 12.54 13.40
C ALA A 625 23.74 13.40 12.19
N GLY A 626 22.68 13.59 11.39
CA GLY A 626 22.66 14.33 10.14
C GLY A 626 23.31 15.69 10.22
N SER A 627 24.53 15.79 9.73
CA SER A 627 25.19 17.08 9.56
C SER A 627 26.12 17.04 8.35
N ASP A 628 26.48 18.21 7.88
CA ASP A 628 27.52 18.43 6.88
C ASP A 628 28.93 18.52 7.50
N SER A 629 29.04 18.44 8.84
CA SER A 629 30.31 18.39 9.60
C SER A 629 30.12 17.98 11.07
N GLY A 630 31.10 17.29 11.67
CA GLY A 630 30.95 16.80 13.05
C GLY A 630 32.23 16.26 13.71
N GLN A 631 32.11 15.84 14.98
CA GLN A 631 33.18 15.20 15.76
C GLN A 631 32.67 14.13 16.74
N THR A 632 33.51 13.13 17.09
CA THR A 632 33.23 12.07 18.07
C THR A 632 34.47 11.67 18.87
N SER A 633 34.32 11.17 20.10
CA SER A 633 35.40 10.55 20.88
C SER A 633 35.28 9.02 20.87
N LEU A 634 36.41 8.34 20.81
CA LEU A 634 36.60 6.90 20.99
C LEU A 634 37.15 6.67 22.40
N SER A 635 36.78 5.57 23.08
CA SER A 635 37.21 5.23 24.45
C SER A 635 37.34 3.73 24.64
N GLY A 636 38.08 3.27 25.65
CA GLY A 636 38.32 1.84 25.90
C GLY A 636 39.27 1.22 24.87
N LEU A 637 40.09 2.05 24.22
CA LEU A 637 41.08 1.60 23.26
C LEU A 637 42.23 0.88 23.96
N MET A 638 42.87 -0.03 23.23
CA MET A 638 44.08 -0.69 23.70
C MET A 638 45.29 0.26 23.58
N PRO A 639 46.17 0.33 24.57
CA PRO A 639 47.41 1.10 24.51
C PRO A 639 48.37 0.59 23.42
N GLU A 640 49.24 1.48 22.92
CA GLU A 640 50.24 1.19 21.87
C GLU A 640 49.67 0.47 20.64
N THR A 641 48.41 0.72 20.34
CA THR A 641 47.67 -0.04 19.33
C THR A 641 47.29 0.86 18.18
N LYS A 642 47.61 0.43 16.97
CA LYS A 642 47.20 1.11 15.75
C LYS A 642 45.71 0.84 15.49
N TYR A 643 44.95 1.91 15.31
CA TYR A 643 43.54 1.87 14.94
C TYR A 643 43.34 2.47 13.54
N TYR A 644 42.55 1.77 12.75
CA TYR A 644 42.02 2.23 11.48
C TYR A 644 40.61 2.73 11.71
N VAL A 645 40.28 3.89 11.14
CA VAL A 645 38.98 4.54 11.25
C VAL A 645 38.39 4.65 9.87
N ARG A 646 37.14 4.24 9.71
CA ARG A 646 36.34 4.45 8.49
C ARG A 646 35.12 5.27 8.86
N ILE A 647 34.91 6.35 8.14
CA ILE A 647 33.70 7.16 8.23
C ILE A 647 32.87 6.86 6.98
N SER A 648 31.60 6.53 7.18
CA SER A 648 30.61 6.38 6.12
C SER A 648 29.53 7.44 6.29
N TRP A 649 29.16 8.11 5.21
CA TRP A 649 28.14 9.16 5.16
C TRP A 649 26.98 8.68 4.31
N VAL A 650 25.75 8.84 4.79
CA VAL A 650 24.52 8.42 4.09
C VAL A 650 23.60 9.60 3.95
N ASP A 651 23.20 9.90 2.72
CA ASP A 651 22.25 10.98 2.45
C ASP A 651 20.79 10.59 2.80
N ARG A 652 19.84 11.47 2.46
CA ARG A 652 18.40 11.28 2.74
C ARG A 652 17.76 10.10 2.02
N LYS A 653 18.42 9.62 0.98
CA LYS A 653 17.89 8.74 -0.06
C LYS A 653 18.63 7.42 -0.14
N GLY A 654 19.70 7.31 0.65
CA GLY A 654 20.44 6.08 0.88
C GLY A 654 21.82 6.03 0.31
N ASN A 655 22.25 7.07 -0.39
CA ASN A 655 23.54 7.02 -1.05
C ASN A 655 24.65 7.14 -0.03
N VAL A 656 25.59 6.20 -0.11
CA VAL A 656 26.68 6.04 0.85
C VAL A 656 28.00 6.47 0.22
N SER A 657 28.72 7.38 0.87
CA SER A 657 30.15 7.58 0.63
C SER A 657 30.95 7.17 1.85
N SER A 658 32.23 6.82 1.69
CA SER A 658 33.08 6.52 2.85
C SER A 658 34.53 6.88 2.61
N ALA A 659 35.23 7.25 3.68
CA ALA A 659 36.65 7.55 3.67
C ALA A 659 37.28 7.10 4.99
N GLY A 660 38.59 6.83 4.97
CA GLY A 660 39.29 6.29 6.12
C GLY A 660 40.54 7.07 6.51
N THR A 661 40.95 6.90 7.76
CA THR A 661 42.23 7.38 8.30
C THR A 661 42.74 6.38 9.34
N SER A 662 43.91 6.63 9.94
CA SER A 662 44.42 5.80 11.04
C SER A 662 45.17 6.62 12.07
N PHE A 663 45.23 6.12 13.30
CA PHE A 663 46.02 6.70 14.39
C PHE A 663 46.58 5.58 15.29
N THR A 664 47.53 5.88 16.16
CA THR A 664 48.09 4.94 17.14
C THR A 664 47.91 5.52 18.53
N THR A 665 47.34 4.74 19.46
CA THR A 665 47.17 5.14 20.87
C THR A 665 48.51 5.21 21.59
N GLU A 666 48.56 6.01 22.65
CA GLU A 666 49.75 6.16 23.48
C GLU A 666 50.00 4.91 24.37
N PRO A 667 51.19 4.75 24.97
CA PRO A 667 51.47 3.65 25.90
C PRO A 667 50.72 3.73 27.24
N SER A 668 50.48 2.57 27.89
CA SER A 668 49.89 2.45 29.25
C SER A 668 50.66 1.49 30.13
N GLY A 669 50.72 1.76 31.45
CA GLY A 669 51.36 0.88 32.43
C GLY A 669 50.46 -0.24 33.01
N VAL A 670 49.19 -0.33 32.61
CA VAL A 670 48.15 -1.10 33.34
C VAL A 670 47.65 -2.36 32.62
N VAL A 671 47.78 -2.47 31.29
CA VAL A 671 47.12 -3.51 30.47
C VAL A 671 48.09 -4.17 29.47
N ASN A 672 47.93 -5.48 29.21
CA ASN A 672 48.60 -6.22 28.13
C ASN A 672 47.56 -6.71 27.10
N ASN A 673 47.81 -6.44 25.81
CA ASN A 673 46.87 -6.56 24.68
C ASN A 673 46.33 -7.97 24.37
N GLY A 674 46.74 -9.03 25.09
CA GLY A 674 46.38 -10.42 24.78
C GLY A 674 45.54 -11.21 25.81
N LEU A 675 45.27 -10.69 27.02
CA LEU A 675 44.87 -11.54 28.16
C LEU A 675 43.42 -11.35 28.70
N LEU A 676 42.67 -10.36 28.23
CA LEU A 676 41.43 -9.89 28.87
C LEU A 676 40.09 -10.44 28.33
N LYS A 677 40.03 -11.64 27.73
CA LYS A 677 38.75 -12.25 27.32
C LYS A 677 38.16 -13.10 28.47
N PRO A 678 37.00 -12.74 29.05
CA PRO A 678 36.40 -13.49 30.14
C PRO A 678 35.78 -14.80 29.66
N VAL A 679 35.86 -15.84 30.48
CA VAL A 679 35.13 -17.11 30.36
C VAL A 679 33.94 -17.07 31.33
N THR A 680 32.76 -17.48 30.85
CA THR A 680 31.51 -17.52 31.62
C THR A 680 30.97 -18.94 31.74
N GLY A 681 30.32 -19.27 32.87
CA GLY A 681 29.54 -20.52 33.02
C GLY A 681 28.14 -20.46 32.39
N ASP A 682 27.36 -21.54 32.53
CA ASP A 682 25.97 -21.65 32.03
C ASP A 682 25.04 -20.58 32.63
N TYR A 683 24.18 -19.98 31.79
CA TYR A 683 23.21 -18.98 32.23
C TYR A 683 21.91 -19.62 32.72
N ILE A 684 21.69 -19.61 34.04
CA ILE A 684 20.47 -20.12 34.66
C ILE A 684 19.91 -19.03 35.60
N CYS A 685 18.69 -18.57 35.32
CA CYS A 685 18.00 -17.56 36.13
C CYS A 685 17.98 -17.98 37.62
N GLY A 686 18.34 -17.05 38.52
CA GLY A 686 18.37 -17.28 39.96
C GLY A 686 19.61 -18.01 40.51
N ARG A 687 20.55 -18.47 39.67
CA ARG A 687 21.82 -19.08 40.12
C ARG A 687 23.00 -18.12 39.95
N ASP A 688 24.02 -18.26 40.79
CA ASP A 688 25.24 -17.46 40.73
C ASP A 688 25.95 -17.62 39.37
N LEU A 689 26.34 -16.50 38.76
CA LEU A 689 27.07 -16.48 37.49
C LEU A 689 28.55 -16.15 37.75
N THR A 690 29.46 -17.05 37.36
CA THR A 690 30.90 -16.85 37.52
C THR A 690 31.53 -16.30 36.25
N VAL A 691 32.31 -15.23 36.39
CA VAL A 691 33.13 -14.62 35.32
C VAL A 691 34.60 -14.77 35.69
N SER A 692 35.45 -15.21 34.77
CA SER A 692 36.89 -15.40 35.02
C SER A 692 37.76 -14.91 33.86
N PHE A 693 38.92 -14.29 34.12
CA PHE A 693 39.82 -13.70 33.11
C PHE A 693 41.29 -13.69 33.59
N LYS A 694 42.25 -13.36 32.70
CA LYS A 694 43.68 -13.24 33.04
C LYS A 694 44.18 -11.79 32.94
N ASN A 695 45.08 -11.37 33.83
CA ASN A 695 45.69 -10.03 33.78
C ASN A 695 47.07 -9.96 34.49
N ILE A 696 47.71 -8.78 34.51
CA ILE A 696 48.98 -8.52 35.20
C ILE A 696 48.77 -8.55 36.72
N ALA A 697 49.61 -9.29 37.44
CA ALA A 697 49.60 -9.31 38.91
C ALA A 697 49.75 -7.90 39.51
N GLY A 698 48.99 -7.61 40.57
CA GLY A 698 48.98 -6.30 41.24
C GLY A 698 48.05 -5.24 40.63
N VAL A 699 47.23 -5.59 39.63
CA VAL A 699 46.15 -4.72 39.12
C VAL A 699 44.90 -4.90 39.97
N ASN A 700 44.39 -3.81 40.53
CA ASN A 700 43.09 -3.80 41.20
C ASN A 700 42.00 -3.92 40.14
N SER A 701 41.26 -5.02 40.18
CA SER A 701 40.25 -5.35 39.17
C SER A 701 38.87 -5.41 39.79
N ARG A 702 37.93 -4.69 39.17
CA ARG A 702 36.53 -4.71 39.55
C ARG A 702 35.67 -5.09 38.35
N LEU A 703 34.73 -6.01 38.55
CA LEU A 703 33.68 -6.28 37.59
C LEU A 703 32.59 -5.25 37.75
N VAL A 704 32.28 -4.54 36.68
CA VAL A 704 31.13 -3.65 36.59
C VAL A 704 30.05 -4.42 35.84
N PHE A 705 28.85 -4.57 36.41
CA PHE A 705 27.77 -5.34 35.77
C PHE A 705 26.40 -4.72 36.01
N ALA A 706 25.43 -5.02 35.13
CA ALA A 706 24.04 -4.61 35.27
C ALA A 706 23.07 -5.67 34.74
N LYS A 707 21.82 -5.60 35.20
CA LYS A 707 20.70 -6.41 34.68
C LYS A 707 20.34 -5.96 33.26
N GLY A 708 19.81 -6.86 32.43
CA GLY A 708 19.33 -6.51 31.09
C GLY A 708 18.34 -5.33 31.12
N GLY A 709 18.59 -4.32 30.28
CA GLY A 709 17.82 -3.08 30.23
C GLY A 709 18.06 -2.09 31.38
N SER A 710 18.94 -2.39 32.35
CA SER A 710 19.19 -1.52 33.50
C SER A 710 20.47 -0.69 33.36
N SER A 711 20.35 0.63 33.50
CA SER A 711 21.49 1.55 33.55
C SER A 711 22.22 1.55 34.91
N VAL A 712 21.63 0.93 35.94
CA VAL A 712 22.22 0.85 37.28
C VAL A 712 23.28 -0.24 37.29
N GLN A 713 24.52 0.18 37.50
CA GLN A 713 25.68 -0.71 37.54
C GLN A 713 26.03 -1.04 39.00
N ASP A 714 26.24 -2.32 39.25
CA ASP A 714 26.87 -2.83 40.46
C ASP A 714 28.36 -3.07 40.16
N THR A 715 29.19 -2.92 41.19
CA THR A 715 30.63 -3.18 41.09
C THR A 715 31.06 -4.23 42.09
N LEU A 716 31.78 -5.26 41.62
CA LEU A 716 32.29 -6.35 42.46
C LEU A 716 33.80 -6.42 42.36
N SER A 717 34.48 -6.54 43.49
CA SER A 717 35.91 -6.82 43.51
C SER A 717 36.18 -8.21 42.97
N CYS A 718 37.21 -8.34 42.13
CA CYS A 718 37.65 -9.63 41.64
C CYS A 718 38.62 -10.26 42.66
N SER A 719 38.55 -11.58 42.83
CA SER A 719 39.57 -12.35 43.55
C SER A 719 40.72 -12.67 42.60
N GLU A 720 41.96 -12.34 42.98
CA GLU A 720 43.16 -12.65 42.20
C GLU A 720 43.89 -13.89 42.76
N ASN A 721 44.39 -14.73 41.87
CA ASN A 721 45.31 -15.82 42.19
C ASN A 721 46.33 -16.00 41.04
N ASN A 722 47.58 -15.56 41.25
CA ASN A 722 48.68 -15.69 40.27
C ASN A 722 48.32 -15.16 38.87
N GLY A 723 47.66 -14.00 38.79
CA GLY A 723 47.22 -13.40 37.52
C GLY A 723 45.93 -13.99 36.91
N ASP A 724 45.31 -14.99 37.54
CA ASP A 724 43.94 -15.44 37.23
C ASP A 724 42.94 -14.70 38.14
N TYR A 725 41.95 -14.04 37.54
CA TYR A 725 40.95 -13.26 38.24
C TYR A 725 39.57 -13.92 38.09
N SER A 726 38.79 -13.96 39.17
CA SER A 726 37.42 -14.46 39.15
C SER A 726 36.47 -13.60 39.98
N VAL A 727 35.21 -13.60 39.60
CA VAL A 727 34.14 -12.86 40.29
C VAL A 727 32.82 -13.62 40.15
N LYS A 728 32.02 -13.62 41.21
CA LYS A 728 30.69 -14.23 41.23
C LYS A 728 29.63 -13.15 41.31
N ILE A 729 28.78 -13.11 40.29
CA ILE A 729 27.56 -12.31 40.31
C ILE A 729 26.51 -13.11 41.09
N PRO A 730 25.94 -12.57 42.18
CA PRO A 730 24.95 -13.29 42.99
C PRO A 730 23.71 -13.66 42.17
N GLY A 731 23.15 -14.86 42.40
CA GLY A 731 21.99 -15.38 41.66
C GLY A 731 20.75 -14.49 41.73
N VAL A 732 20.57 -13.75 42.82
CA VAL A 732 19.49 -12.74 42.97
C VAL A 732 19.61 -11.57 41.97
N LYS A 733 20.78 -11.38 41.36
CA LYS A 733 21.02 -10.40 40.32
C LYS A 733 20.88 -10.99 38.91
N VAL A 734 20.89 -12.32 38.75
CA VAL A 734 20.75 -13.05 37.47
C VAL A 734 19.27 -13.30 37.15
N THR A 735 18.71 -12.54 36.22
CA THR A 735 17.26 -12.52 35.95
C THR A 735 16.91 -13.05 34.55
N GLU A 736 15.62 -13.18 34.24
CA GLU A 736 15.14 -13.53 32.89
C GLU A 736 15.54 -12.50 31.82
N ALA A 737 15.92 -11.28 32.23
CA ALA A 737 16.35 -10.20 31.35
C ALA A 737 17.81 -10.30 30.85
N GLY A 738 18.62 -11.22 31.36
CA GLY A 738 20.04 -11.30 31.02
C GLY A 738 20.94 -10.37 31.86
N ILE A 739 22.25 -10.43 31.62
CA ILE A 739 23.30 -9.64 32.30
C ILE A 739 24.24 -8.98 31.28
N ILE A 740 24.63 -7.73 31.54
CA ILE A 740 25.73 -7.03 30.85
C ILE A 740 26.88 -6.76 31.83
N TYR A 741 28.14 -6.87 31.41
CA TYR A 741 29.29 -6.61 32.29
C TYR A 741 30.57 -6.13 31.57
N SER A 742 31.47 -5.44 32.28
CA SER A 742 32.83 -5.00 31.89
C SER A 742 33.82 -5.15 33.07
N LEU A 743 35.11 -4.92 32.84
CA LEU A 743 36.15 -4.93 33.86
C LEU A 743 36.79 -3.54 33.98
N LEU A 744 36.80 -2.98 35.18
CA LEU A 744 37.55 -1.78 35.53
C LEU A 744 38.89 -2.19 36.16
N LEU A 745 39.98 -1.78 35.53
CA LEU A 745 41.35 -2.12 35.88
C LEU A 745 42.08 -0.88 36.37
N GLN A 746 42.74 -0.95 37.52
CA GLN A 746 43.45 0.18 38.10
C GLN A 746 44.80 -0.25 38.66
N LYS A 747 45.86 0.51 38.34
CA LYS A 747 47.20 0.33 38.88
C LYS A 747 47.85 1.71 39.02
N ASN A 748 48.23 2.07 40.25
CA ASN A 748 48.60 3.44 40.62
C ASN A 748 47.46 4.45 40.34
N GLU A 749 47.76 5.63 39.78
CA GLU A 749 46.77 6.65 39.40
C GLU A 749 46.13 6.40 38.02
N GLU A 750 46.58 5.37 37.30
CA GLU A 750 46.11 5.05 35.95
C GLU A 750 44.96 4.02 36.02
N SER A 751 43.86 4.30 35.30
CA SER A 751 42.65 3.47 35.28
C SER A 751 42.13 3.26 33.86
N VAL A 752 41.77 2.01 33.52
CA VAL A 752 41.28 1.59 32.20
C VAL A 752 40.05 0.69 32.37
N GLU A 753 38.97 0.95 31.65
CA GLU A 753 37.79 0.07 31.58
C GLU A 753 37.80 -0.74 30.28
N THR A 754 37.48 -2.04 30.34
CA THR A 754 37.39 -2.92 29.18
C THR A 754 36.06 -2.78 28.44
N ARG A 755 35.97 -3.35 27.23
CA ARG A 755 34.70 -3.53 26.51
C ARG A 755 33.64 -4.30 27.34
N LYS A 756 32.38 -4.21 26.92
CA LYS A 756 31.23 -4.88 27.55
C LYS A 756 30.87 -6.24 26.92
N TRP A 757 30.27 -7.13 27.70
CA TRP A 757 29.79 -8.47 27.31
C TRP A 757 28.34 -8.72 27.76
N PHE A 758 27.61 -9.61 27.07
CA PHE A 758 26.17 -9.90 27.27
C PHE A 758 25.89 -11.41 27.38
N ILE A 759 24.92 -11.81 28.23
CA ILE A 759 24.51 -13.22 28.40
C ILE A 759 23.04 -13.36 28.89
N GLY A 760 22.31 -14.40 28.45
CA GLY A 760 20.91 -14.68 28.81
C GLY A 760 20.42 -16.09 28.40
N ALA A 761 19.19 -16.46 28.80
CA ALA A 761 18.56 -17.75 28.47
C ALA A 761 17.84 -17.73 27.10
N ASP A 762 17.79 -18.85 26.37
CA ASP A 762 17.24 -18.93 24.99
C ASP A 762 15.70 -18.86 24.89
N SER A 763 14.98 -19.38 25.89
CA SER A 763 13.52 -19.34 25.98
C SER A 763 13.09 -19.10 27.42
N ILE A 764 12.06 -18.27 27.58
CA ILE A 764 11.49 -17.91 28.89
C ILE A 764 9.96 -17.91 28.84
N GLU A 765 9.35 -18.04 30.02
CA GLU A 765 7.91 -17.89 30.23
C GLU A 765 7.68 -16.62 31.04
N LEU A 766 6.86 -15.71 30.53
CA LEU A 766 6.58 -14.42 31.15
C LEU A 766 5.13 -14.33 31.55
N LYS A 767 4.88 -13.75 32.72
CA LYS A 767 3.55 -13.35 33.18
C LYS A 767 3.34 -11.86 32.97
N SER A 768 2.15 -11.49 32.52
CA SER A 768 1.73 -10.09 32.46
C SER A 768 1.47 -9.54 33.85
N PRO A 769 1.49 -8.21 34.03
CA PRO A 769 0.79 -7.58 35.15
C PRO A 769 -0.68 -8.00 35.19
N LEU A 770 -1.30 -7.92 36.37
CA LEU A 770 -2.75 -8.09 36.52
C LEU A 770 -3.45 -6.97 35.76
N PHE A 771 -4.22 -7.32 34.73
CA PHE A 771 -5.08 -6.36 34.05
C PHE A 771 -6.36 -6.17 34.88
N SER A 772 -6.24 -5.36 35.92
CA SER A 772 -7.16 -5.31 37.07
C SER A 772 -8.41 -4.43 36.88
N LEU A 773 -8.66 -3.89 35.69
CA LEU A 773 -9.79 -2.98 35.45
C LEU A 773 -10.70 -3.49 34.33
N PRO A 774 -11.79 -4.19 34.69
CA PRO A 774 -12.81 -4.60 33.74
C PRO A 774 -13.39 -3.43 32.93
N ASN A 775 -13.56 -3.67 31.62
CA ASN A 775 -14.09 -2.76 30.60
C ASN A 775 -13.17 -1.61 30.19
N THR A 776 -11.92 -1.57 30.65
CA THR A 776 -10.95 -0.53 30.31
C THR A 776 -10.17 -0.89 29.04
N TYR A 777 -9.91 0.09 28.18
CA TYR A 777 -9.02 -0.10 27.03
C TYR A 777 -7.57 0.07 27.45
N GLN A 778 -6.70 -0.84 27.01
CA GLN A 778 -5.28 -0.79 27.33
C GLN A 778 -4.45 -0.97 26.06
N LEU A 779 -3.46 -0.12 25.86
CA LEU A 779 -2.52 -0.24 24.75
C LEU A 779 -1.37 -1.15 25.17
N VAL A 780 -1.36 -2.38 24.67
CA VAL A 780 -0.46 -3.44 25.10
C VAL A 780 0.55 -3.83 24.03
N SER A 781 1.66 -4.42 24.49
CA SER A 781 2.62 -5.14 23.67
C SER A 781 2.81 -6.56 24.20
N PHE A 782 3.36 -7.45 23.39
CA PHE A 782 3.71 -8.81 23.82
C PHE A 782 5.22 -8.99 23.75
N PRO A 783 5.92 -9.01 24.90
CA PRO A 783 7.35 -9.28 24.94
C PRO A 783 7.60 -10.71 24.47
N LEU A 784 8.78 -11.00 23.90
CA LEU A 784 9.21 -12.26 23.25
C LEU A 784 9.00 -12.34 21.74
N VAL A 785 9.78 -13.23 21.12
CA VAL A 785 9.64 -13.62 19.72
C VAL A 785 8.81 -14.89 19.62
N PHE A 786 7.67 -14.80 18.94
CA PHE A 786 6.77 -15.92 18.73
C PHE A 786 7.04 -16.60 17.38
N SER A 787 7.28 -17.91 17.42
CA SER A 787 7.20 -18.78 16.23
C SER A 787 5.77 -19.34 16.19
N PRO A 788 5.04 -19.23 15.09
CA PRO A 788 3.59 -19.15 15.18
C PRO A 788 2.93 -20.51 15.32
N VAL A 789 2.34 -20.82 16.48
CA VAL A 789 1.07 -21.58 16.68
C VAL A 789 0.58 -21.40 18.14
N PRO A 790 -0.73 -21.42 18.49
CA PRO A 790 -1.97 -21.30 17.72
C PRO A 790 -2.78 -20.03 18.05
N SER A 791 -3.82 -19.80 17.24
CA SER A 791 -5.06 -19.13 17.63
C SER A 791 -5.35 -19.31 19.13
N ILE A 792 -5.36 -18.20 19.88
CA ILE A 792 -6.25 -17.80 20.99
C ILE A 792 -6.62 -18.81 22.12
N GLY A 793 -6.51 -20.13 21.97
CA GLY A 793 -6.85 -21.18 22.93
C GLY A 793 -5.80 -21.45 24.01
N ALA A 794 -4.65 -20.78 23.98
CA ALA A 794 -3.70 -20.77 25.11
C ALA A 794 -4.21 -19.88 26.27
N PHE A 795 -5.20 -19.01 26.00
CA PHE A 795 -5.91 -18.25 27.00
C PHE A 795 -7.15 -19.05 27.44
N SER A 796 -7.34 -19.26 28.74
CA SER A 796 -8.50 -19.98 29.30
C SER A 796 -9.85 -19.37 28.90
N ALA A 797 -9.87 -18.12 28.45
CA ALA A 797 -10.93 -17.50 27.68
C ALA A 797 -10.33 -16.82 26.44
N SER A 798 -10.89 -17.11 25.27
CA SER A 798 -10.39 -16.68 23.97
C SER A 798 -10.32 -15.15 23.82
N ILE A 799 -9.12 -14.56 23.70
CA ILE A 799 -8.91 -13.16 23.28
C ILE A 799 -9.53 -12.96 21.88
N GLY A 800 -10.69 -12.30 21.78
CA GLY A 800 -11.51 -12.23 20.56
C GLY A 800 -12.95 -12.68 20.79
N ASP A 801 -13.25 -13.32 21.93
CA ASP A 801 -14.60 -13.47 22.44
C ASP A 801 -15.18 -12.08 22.73
N THR A 802 -15.96 -11.53 21.81
CA THR A 802 -16.59 -10.20 21.98
C THR A 802 -17.49 -10.14 23.22
N ALA A 803 -17.89 -11.29 23.79
CA ALA A 803 -18.61 -11.37 25.04
C ALA A 803 -17.70 -11.27 26.28
N ARG A 804 -16.37 -11.41 26.19
CA ARG A 804 -15.43 -11.31 27.33
C ARG A 804 -14.19 -10.44 27.09
N TRP A 805 -13.56 -10.50 25.91
CA TRP A 805 -12.30 -9.79 25.59
C TRP A 805 -12.19 -9.43 24.10
N ARG A 806 -11.58 -8.29 23.75
CA ARG A 806 -11.25 -7.93 22.35
C ARG A 806 -9.82 -7.40 22.24
N TYR A 807 -9.11 -7.78 21.19
CA TYR A 807 -7.76 -7.31 20.87
C TYR A 807 -7.72 -6.72 19.45
N PHE A 808 -7.24 -5.50 19.29
CA PHE A 808 -7.25 -4.74 18.05
C PHE A 808 -5.86 -4.20 17.71
N GLY A 809 -5.58 -3.99 16.43
CA GLY A 809 -4.50 -3.11 16.02
C GLY A 809 -4.95 -2.10 14.99
N TYR A 810 -4.06 -1.15 14.69
CA TYR A 810 -4.34 -0.06 13.77
C TYR A 810 -3.66 -0.31 12.43
N ASP A 811 -4.39 -0.11 11.32
CA ASP A 811 -3.83 -0.07 9.97
C ASP A 811 -3.65 1.40 9.53
N PRO A 812 -2.40 1.89 9.36
CA PRO A 812 -2.13 3.27 8.99
C PRO A 812 -2.65 3.64 7.60
N LEU A 813 -2.76 2.68 6.68
CA LEU A 813 -3.19 2.92 5.30
C LEU A 813 -4.72 3.09 5.23
N GLU A 814 -5.44 2.17 5.85
CA GLU A 814 -6.91 2.19 5.92
C GLU A 814 -7.44 3.18 6.97
N LYS A 815 -6.55 3.72 7.81
CA LYS A 815 -6.85 4.60 8.95
C LYS A 815 -7.91 4.01 9.89
N SER A 816 -7.92 2.69 10.06
CA SER A 816 -8.97 1.96 10.78
C SER A 816 -8.39 0.93 11.75
N TYR A 817 -9.21 0.53 12.73
CA TYR A 817 -8.88 -0.54 13.66
C TYR A 817 -9.34 -1.90 13.13
N ILE A 818 -8.45 -2.89 13.21
CA ILE A 818 -8.67 -4.27 12.79
C ILE A 818 -8.54 -5.21 13.99
N LEU A 819 -9.42 -6.20 14.09
CA LEU A 819 -9.34 -7.22 15.14
C LEU A 819 -8.08 -8.07 14.92
N PHE A 820 -7.32 -8.31 15.97
CA PHE A 820 -6.16 -9.19 15.97
C PHE A 820 -6.55 -10.56 16.54
N ASP A 821 -6.23 -11.61 15.78
CA ASP A 821 -6.50 -13.01 16.08
C ASP A 821 -5.25 -13.79 16.55
N THR A 822 -4.09 -13.14 16.57
CA THR A 822 -2.79 -13.73 16.92
C THR A 822 -1.88 -12.71 17.61
N LEU A 823 -0.92 -13.19 18.42
CA LEU A 823 0.14 -12.36 19.02
C LEU A 823 1.16 -11.96 17.95
N ARG A 824 1.68 -10.72 18.04
CA ARG A 824 2.62 -10.16 17.07
C ARG A 824 3.81 -9.51 17.77
N SER A 825 5.00 -10.09 17.63
CA SER A 825 6.24 -9.50 18.18
C SER A 825 6.53 -8.15 17.54
N GLY A 826 6.86 -7.14 18.35
CA GLY A 826 7.17 -5.79 17.88
C GLY A 826 5.96 -4.92 17.49
N LYS A 827 4.73 -5.46 17.50
CA LYS A 827 3.52 -4.68 17.19
C LYS A 827 2.69 -4.43 18.44
N GLY A 828 2.32 -3.18 18.67
CA GLY A 828 1.37 -2.80 19.71
C GLY A 828 -0.07 -3.06 19.28
N GLY A 829 -0.98 -3.18 20.25
CA GLY A 829 -2.41 -3.26 19.98
C GLY A 829 -3.26 -2.95 21.21
N TRP A 830 -4.54 -2.72 21.00
CA TRP A 830 -5.50 -2.42 22.05
C TRP A 830 -6.16 -3.68 22.59
N ILE A 831 -6.19 -3.85 23.91
CA ILE A 831 -6.97 -4.90 24.57
C ILE A 831 -8.08 -4.28 25.44
N ILE A 832 -9.24 -4.93 25.49
CA ILE A 832 -10.32 -4.61 26.43
C ILE A 832 -10.91 -5.91 26.97
N CYS A 833 -11.24 -5.90 28.27
CA CYS A 833 -11.68 -7.05 29.04
C CYS A 833 -13.04 -6.84 29.72
N LYS A 834 -13.72 -7.90 30.16
CA LYS A 834 -14.90 -7.81 31.05
C LYS A 834 -14.64 -8.24 32.48
N GLU A 835 -13.50 -8.86 32.75
CA GLU A 835 -13.09 -9.37 34.06
C GLU A 835 -11.59 -9.15 34.25
N GLU A 836 -11.08 -9.33 35.47
CA GLU A 836 -9.64 -9.26 35.75
C GLU A 836 -8.94 -10.53 35.26
N PHE A 837 -7.71 -10.41 34.76
CA PHE A 837 -6.92 -11.57 34.32
C PHE A 837 -5.42 -11.30 34.28
N GLU A 838 -4.67 -12.41 34.28
CA GLU A 838 -3.24 -12.48 34.04
C GLU A 838 -2.99 -13.33 32.77
N ILE A 839 -2.01 -12.92 31.97
CA ILE A 839 -1.57 -13.64 30.77
C ILE A 839 -0.23 -14.30 31.06
N SER A 840 -0.08 -15.60 30.80
CA SER A 840 1.24 -16.26 30.70
C SER A 840 1.57 -16.54 29.24
N ILE A 841 2.75 -16.12 28.79
CA ILE A 841 3.27 -16.37 27.43
C ILE A 841 4.62 -17.06 27.49
N LYS A 842 4.84 -17.99 26.56
CA LYS A 842 6.13 -18.65 26.36
C LYS A 842 6.66 -18.37 24.97
N GLY A 843 7.93 -18.00 24.87
CA GLY A 843 8.53 -17.58 23.60
C GLY A 843 10.06 -17.60 23.62
N LYS A 844 10.65 -17.20 22.49
CA LYS A 844 12.10 -17.02 22.38
C LYS A 844 12.51 -15.69 23.00
N ASN A 845 13.56 -15.72 23.82
CA ASN A 845 14.13 -14.53 24.43
C ASN A 845 15.07 -13.79 23.46
N LEU A 846 15.22 -12.49 23.64
CA LEU A 846 16.17 -11.65 22.92
C LEU A 846 17.22 -11.11 23.91
N LEU A 847 18.50 -11.22 23.55
CA LEU A 847 19.60 -10.72 24.36
C LEU A 847 19.67 -9.18 24.28
N SER A 848 20.30 -8.56 25.28
CA SER A 848 20.38 -7.09 25.41
C SER A 848 21.38 -6.40 24.47
N ASP A 849 21.94 -7.15 23.52
CA ASP A 849 22.68 -6.65 22.35
C ASP A 849 21.94 -6.93 21.01
N THR A 850 20.77 -7.55 21.06
CA THR A 850 20.02 -7.93 19.86
C THR A 850 19.11 -6.79 19.42
N LEU A 851 19.40 -6.17 18.28
CA LEU A 851 18.50 -5.20 17.64
C LEU A 851 17.25 -5.92 17.10
N PHE A 852 16.05 -5.38 17.39
CA PHE A 852 14.81 -5.97 16.90
C PHE A 852 14.13 -5.07 15.85
N PRO A 853 13.96 -5.53 14.59
CA PRO A 853 13.37 -4.75 13.52
C PRO A 853 11.84 -4.70 13.57
N ILE A 854 11.29 -3.51 13.34
CA ILE A 854 9.87 -3.20 13.25
C ILE A 854 9.68 -2.32 12.01
N VAL A 855 8.90 -2.79 11.05
CA VAL A 855 8.59 -2.00 9.85
C VAL A 855 7.40 -1.11 10.17
N LEU A 856 7.54 0.19 9.90
CA LEU A 856 6.53 1.21 10.10
C LEU A 856 6.01 1.67 8.75
N LYS A 857 4.69 1.77 8.60
CA LYS A 857 4.05 2.37 7.42
C LYS A 857 3.82 3.86 7.68
N LYS A 858 3.70 4.66 6.63
CA LYS A 858 3.45 6.10 6.77
C LYS A 858 2.19 6.36 7.61
N GLY A 859 2.29 7.30 8.54
CA GLY A 859 1.26 7.58 9.53
C GLY A 859 1.51 6.93 10.88
N TYR A 860 0.46 6.81 11.69
CA TYR A 860 0.55 6.28 13.06
C TYR A 860 0.65 4.77 13.10
N ASN A 861 1.68 4.24 13.76
CA ASN A 861 1.89 2.80 13.98
C ASN A 861 1.87 2.48 15.47
N CYS A 862 1.20 1.39 15.86
CA CYS A 862 1.33 0.83 17.20
C CYS A 862 2.60 -0.04 17.26
N VAL A 863 3.59 0.38 18.04
CA VAL A 863 4.86 -0.31 18.26
C VAL A 863 4.83 -1.00 19.62
N GLY A 864 5.34 -2.23 19.68
CA GLY A 864 5.41 -3.01 20.91
C GLY A 864 6.84 -3.37 21.30
N ASN A 865 7.11 -3.51 22.60
CA ASN A 865 8.40 -3.96 23.11
C ASN A 865 8.50 -5.51 23.03
N PRO A 866 9.42 -6.08 22.22
CA PRO A 866 9.61 -7.53 22.08
C PRO A 866 10.58 -8.10 23.14
N PHE A 867 11.15 -7.30 24.04
CA PHE A 867 12.10 -7.73 25.06
C PHE A 867 11.41 -7.93 26.42
N PRO A 868 11.88 -8.87 27.26
CA PRO A 868 11.34 -9.08 28.61
C PRO A 868 11.69 -7.97 29.62
N PHE A 869 12.33 -6.90 29.17
CA PHE A 869 12.80 -5.79 30.00
C PHE A 869 12.58 -4.45 29.29
N PRO A 870 12.59 -3.32 30.03
CA PRO A 870 12.37 -2.01 29.44
C PRO A 870 13.47 -1.62 28.46
N VAL A 871 13.09 -0.96 27.37
CA VAL A 871 14.01 -0.44 26.35
C VAL A 871 13.90 1.08 26.32
N TYR A 872 15.02 1.80 26.49
CA TYR A 872 15.02 3.26 26.34
C TYR A 872 14.67 3.63 24.90
N TRP A 873 13.64 4.46 24.71
CA TRP A 873 13.23 4.90 23.39
C TRP A 873 14.40 5.51 22.62
N SER A 874 15.16 6.37 23.30
CA SER A 874 16.33 7.07 22.75
C SER A 874 17.48 6.17 22.29
N ASN A 875 17.51 4.90 22.68
CA ASN A 875 18.51 3.96 22.21
C ASN A 875 18.14 3.38 20.84
N SER A 876 16.85 3.36 20.50
CA SER A 876 16.36 2.79 19.25
C SER A 876 16.97 3.52 18.05
N VAL A 877 17.10 2.80 16.95
CA VAL A 877 17.70 3.32 15.71
C VAL A 877 16.81 2.96 14.53
N LEU A 878 16.90 3.69 13.43
CA LEU A 878 16.31 3.32 12.15
C LEU A 878 17.37 2.66 11.28
N HIS A 879 17.02 1.61 10.56
CA HIS A 879 17.87 1.06 9.51
C HIS A 879 17.56 1.76 8.18
N HIS A 880 18.55 2.45 7.64
CA HIS A 880 18.48 3.21 6.39
C HIS A 880 19.77 2.94 5.60
N ASP A 881 19.65 2.23 4.48
CA ASP A 881 20.72 1.92 3.51
C ASP A 881 22.03 1.43 4.15
N ASN A 882 21.94 0.31 4.87
CA ASN A 882 23.02 -0.34 5.60
C ASN A 882 23.65 0.48 6.75
N THR A 883 23.01 1.59 7.15
CA THR A 883 23.39 2.35 8.34
C THR A 883 22.26 2.45 9.35
N LEU A 884 22.65 2.73 10.59
CA LEU A 884 21.74 2.83 11.73
C LEU A 884 21.68 4.29 12.19
N ILE A 885 20.49 4.87 12.25
CA ILE A 885 20.29 6.28 12.60
C ILE A 885 19.56 6.36 13.93
N SER A 886 20.04 7.09 14.93
CA SER A 886 19.33 7.23 16.21
C SER A 886 17.91 7.77 16.02
N VAL A 887 16.92 7.27 16.77
CA VAL A 887 15.55 7.84 16.68
C VAL A 887 15.42 9.27 17.21
N THR A 888 16.41 9.72 18.00
CA THR A 888 16.48 11.10 18.52
C THR A 888 17.15 12.07 17.56
N ASP A 889 17.72 11.54 16.47
CA ASP A 889 18.45 12.24 15.42
C ASP A 889 17.54 13.14 14.57
N SER A 890 18.06 14.25 14.09
CA SER A 890 17.34 15.11 13.16
C SER A 890 17.07 14.43 11.80
N VAL A 891 17.87 13.44 11.39
CA VAL A 891 17.63 12.66 10.16
C VAL A 891 16.50 11.69 10.36
N ALA A 892 16.45 11.02 11.52
CA ALA A 892 15.34 10.14 11.85
C ALA A 892 14.01 10.89 11.81
N ARG A 893 13.98 12.20 12.12
CA ARG A 893 12.80 13.07 11.98
C ARG A 893 12.21 13.17 10.58
N GLN A 894 12.95 12.76 9.55
CA GLN A 894 12.45 12.68 8.18
C GLN A 894 11.77 11.34 7.85
N SER A 895 11.90 10.36 8.74
CA SER A 895 11.40 8.99 8.57
C SER A 895 10.38 8.62 9.66
N ILE A 896 10.62 9.03 10.92
CA ILE A 896 9.68 8.95 12.04
C ILE A 896 9.69 10.24 12.86
N ARG A 897 8.61 10.56 13.55
CA ARG A 897 8.64 11.63 14.55
C ARG A 897 9.39 11.16 15.80
N HIS A 898 10.17 12.07 16.39
CA HIS A 898 10.83 11.82 17.67
C HIS A 898 9.81 11.62 18.81
N GLN A 899 8.63 12.25 18.67
CA GLN A 899 7.54 12.12 19.62
C GLN A 899 6.88 10.74 19.49
N ILE A 900 6.76 10.06 20.63
CA ILE A 900 5.94 8.85 20.78
C ILE A 900 4.83 9.13 21.78
N PHE A 901 3.69 8.46 21.60
CA PHE A 901 2.59 8.52 22.54
C PHE A 901 2.39 7.19 23.23
N LEU A 902 2.19 7.26 24.55
CA LEU A 902 1.78 6.17 25.40
C LEU A 902 0.37 6.46 25.87
N TYR A 903 -0.35 5.42 26.28
CA TYR A 903 -1.74 5.53 26.69
C TYR A 903 -1.95 4.94 28.07
N GLU A 904 -2.70 5.66 28.90
CA GLU A 904 -3.12 5.20 30.22
C GLU A 904 -4.61 5.46 30.39
N ASP A 905 -5.37 4.39 30.64
CA ASP A 905 -6.76 4.46 31.05
C ASP A 905 -6.91 3.72 32.37
N ASN A 906 -7.35 4.46 33.39
CA ASN A 906 -7.55 3.98 34.75
C ASN A 906 -9.04 4.03 35.13
N THR A 907 -9.94 4.23 34.16
CA THR A 907 -11.38 4.28 34.42
C THR A 907 -12.03 2.95 34.05
N SER A 908 -12.90 2.44 34.91
CA SER A 908 -13.68 1.22 34.65
C SER A 908 -14.91 1.53 33.78
N ASN A 909 -14.70 2.15 32.61
CA ASN A 909 -15.78 2.52 31.70
C ASN A 909 -15.48 2.08 30.26
N ARG A 910 -16.51 1.94 29.42
CA ARG A 910 -16.38 1.51 28.02
C ARG A 910 -16.06 2.64 27.05
N GLU A 911 -15.83 3.85 27.56
CA GLU A 911 -15.87 5.09 26.79
C GLU A 911 -14.49 5.55 26.32
N ASN A 912 -13.42 4.85 26.74
CA ASN A 912 -12.03 5.11 26.33
C ASN A 912 -11.61 6.57 26.62
N ASP A 913 -11.90 7.04 27.83
CA ASP A 913 -11.58 8.39 28.29
C ASP A 913 -10.22 8.51 28.98
N GLY A 914 -9.37 7.48 28.82
CA GLY A 914 -7.95 7.53 29.17
C GLY A 914 -7.18 8.60 28.40
N LYS A 915 -5.95 8.86 28.86
CA LYS A 915 -5.14 9.99 28.41
C LYS A 915 -3.92 9.49 27.63
N TYR A 916 -3.68 10.14 26.50
CA TYR A 916 -2.38 10.09 25.87
C TYR A 916 -1.40 10.96 26.64
N TYR A 917 -0.24 10.40 26.93
CA TYR A 917 0.94 11.17 27.29
C TYR A 917 2.04 10.87 26.28
N SER A 918 2.99 11.77 26.14
CA SER A 918 4.04 11.64 25.14
C SER A 918 5.39 11.87 25.77
N ASN A 919 6.45 11.38 25.14
CA ASN A 919 7.82 11.72 25.53
C ASN A 919 8.15 13.20 25.25
N ARG A 920 7.20 14.00 24.76
CA ARG A 920 7.34 15.44 24.54
C ARG A 920 6.30 16.20 25.36
N GLU A 921 6.73 17.14 26.19
CA GLU A 921 5.80 18.03 26.87
C GLU A 921 5.31 19.11 25.89
N LEU A 922 4.00 19.16 25.62
CA LEU A 922 3.44 20.03 24.57
C LEU A 922 3.59 21.54 24.82
N ILE A 923 3.77 21.97 26.07
CA ILE A 923 3.94 23.39 26.44
C ILE A 923 5.43 23.78 26.49
N SER A 924 6.26 22.97 27.15
CA SER A 924 7.69 23.28 27.26
C SER A 924 8.50 22.85 26.04
N HIS A 925 7.91 22.04 25.16
CA HIS A 925 8.52 21.39 24.00
C HIS A 925 9.77 20.54 24.33
N LYS A 926 9.96 20.19 25.60
CA LYS A 926 11.07 19.34 26.04
C LYS A 926 10.77 17.88 25.82
N TYR A 927 11.74 17.16 25.27
CA TYR A 927 11.70 15.70 25.19
C TYR A 927 12.24 15.08 26.48
N ASN A 928 11.50 14.10 26.99
CA ASN A 928 11.96 13.16 28.01
C ASN A 928 12.60 11.95 27.32
N ASP A 929 13.89 12.08 26.99
CA ASP A 929 14.66 11.04 26.31
C ASP A 929 14.94 9.81 27.20
N SER A 930 14.56 9.85 28.49
CA SER A 930 14.67 8.72 29.42
C SER A 930 13.47 7.78 29.39
N ILE A 931 12.47 8.06 28.57
CA ILE A 931 11.27 7.22 28.46
C ILE A 931 11.63 5.79 28.05
N GLN A 932 11.00 4.83 28.71
CA GLN A 932 11.23 3.41 28.45
C GLN A 932 9.96 2.79 27.87
N LEU A 933 10.12 2.03 26.79
CA LEU A 933 9.11 1.11 26.32
C LEU A 933 9.15 -0.11 27.24
N LYS A 934 8.16 -0.26 28.11
CA LYS A 934 8.12 -1.39 29.05
C LYS A 934 7.55 -2.63 28.37
N PRO A 935 7.95 -3.83 28.82
CA PRO A 935 7.22 -5.04 28.44
C PRO A 935 5.74 -4.88 28.80
N TRP A 936 4.84 -5.42 27.97
CA TRP A 936 3.39 -5.34 28.13
C TRP A 936 2.74 -3.98 27.83
N GLU A 937 3.53 -2.92 27.63
CA GLU A 937 3.04 -1.59 27.25
C GLU A 937 3.32 -1.33 25.76
N GLY A 938 2.31 -0.91 25.00
CA GLY A 938 2.47 -0.47 23.60
C GLY A 938 2.64 1.04 23.49
N CYS A 939 3.19 1.52 22.38
CA CYS A 939 3.28 2.95 22.08
C CYS A 939 2.87 3.27 20.65
N TRP A 940 2.64 4.55 20.38
CA TRP A 940 2.40 5.08 19.05
C TRP A 940 3.62 5.79 18.53
N VAL A 941 4.02 5.41 17.31
CA VAL A 941 5.10 6.06 16.57
C VAL A 941 4.52 6.55 15.25
N TYR A 942 4.72 7.83 14.95
CA TYR A 942 4.33 8.38 13.65
C TYR A 942 5.48 8.24 12.66
N ALA A 943 5.28 7.53 11.55
CA ALA A 943 6.24 7.49 10.45
C ALA A 943 5.90 8.53 9.38
N GLU A 944 6.90 9.31 8.98
CA GLU A 944 6.78 10.30 7.90
C GLU A 944 6.89 9.65 6.50
N LYS A 945 7.44 8.44 6.43
CA LYS A 945 7.63 7.64 5.21
C LYS A 945 7.04 6.24 5.39
N ASP A 946 6.76 5.57 4.27
CA ASP A 946 6.39 4.16 4.25
C ASP A 946 7.61 3.26 4.43
N SER A 947 7.37 2.04 4.90
CA SER A 947 8.35 0.96 5.03
C SER A 947 9.61 1.32 5.84
N VAL A 948 9.49 2.19 6.84
CA VAL A 948 10.61 2.60 7.70
C VAL A 948 10.95 1.49 8.69
N VAL A 949 12.19 1.01 8.69
CA VAL A 949 12.62 -0.05 9.62
C VAL A 949 13.13 0.58 10.91
N LEU A 950 12.33 0.56 11.97
CA LEU A 950 12.71 0.87 13.34
C LEU A 950 13.36 -0.35 13.99
N LEU A 951 14.63 -0.25 14.38
CA LEU A 951 15.30 -1.22 15.22
C LEU A 951 15.23 -0.77 16.69
N LEU A 952 14.49 -1.51 17.50
CA LEU A 952 14.54 -1.33 18.95
C LEU A 952 15.90 -1.82 19.47
N ASN A 953 16.57 -0.96 20.24
CA ASN A 953 17.90 -1.21 20.76
C ASN A 953 17.88 -1.40 22.28
N PRO A 954 18.08 -2.64 22.76
CA PRO A 954 17.97 -2.99 24.17
C PRO A 954 19.17 -2.54 25.03
N SER A 955 20.07 -1.70 24.52
CA SER A 955 21.21 -1.18 25.27
C SER A 955 20.79 -0.66 26.66
N ALA A 956 21.53 -1.12 27.67
CA ALA A 956 21.31 -0.73 29.06
C ALA A 956 21.84 0.67 29.37
N GLU A 957 22.78 1.17 28.55
CA GLU A 957 23.27 2.54 28.66
C GLU A 957 22.28 3.48 28.00
N LEU A 958 21.85 4.50 28.74
CA LEU A 958 21.23 5.64 28.10
C LEU A 958 22.30 6.28 27.22
N ASN A 959 22.12 6.24 25.90
CA ASN A 959 22.90 7.09 25.03
C ASN A 959 22.58 8.52 25.45
N ALA A 960 23.47 9.11 26.25
CA ALA A 960 23.42 10.51 26.57
C ALA A 960 23.67 11.26 25.26
N ALA A 961 22.61 11.46 24.49
CA ALA A 961 22.49 12.68 23.72
C ALA A 961 22.74 13.76 24.77
N LYS A 962 23.97 14.32 24.77
CA LYS A 962 24.21 15.63 25.34
C LYS A 962 23.17 16.47 24.64
N SER A 963 22.05 16.66 25.33
CA SER A 963 20.90 17.23 24.70
C SER A 963 21.39 18.53 24.11
N LEU A 964 21.10 18.73 22.83
CA LEU A 964 20.78 20.08 22.39
C LEU A 964 19.46 20.49 23.10
N ALA A 965 19.39 20.39 24.43
CA ALA A 965 19.11 21.58 25.19
C ALA A 965 20.18 22.59 24.75
N LYS A 966 19.94 23.24 23.61
CA LYS A 966 20.17 24.66 23.58
C LYS A 966 19.64 25.12 24.94
N LYS A 967 20.54 25.58 25.80
CA LYS A 967 20.20 26.71 26.65
C LYS A 967 19.72 27.80 25.70
N GLN A 968 18.48 27.70 25.20
CA GLN A 968 17.67 28.88 25.07
C GLN A 968 17.20 29.19 26.49
N ASN A 969 18.15 29.60 27.33
CA ASN A 969 17.88 30.75 28.17
C ASN A 969 17.86 31.96 27.22
N LYS A 970 16.80 32.01 26.43
CA LYS A 970 16.22 33.26 26.01
C LYS A 970 14.81 33.17 26.55
N GLN A 971 14.60 33.77 27.71
CA GLN A 971 13.29 34.25 28.12
C GLN A 971 12.78 35.15 26.98
N GLY A 972 12.17 34.53 25.97
CA GLY A 972 11.37 35.19 24.97
C GLY A 972 9.91 34.95 25.32
N ASN A 973 9.04 35.88 24.93
CA ASN A 973 7.60 35.91 25.22
C ASN A 973 6.83 34.75 24.55
N ALA A 974 7.09 33.50 24.94
CA ALA A 974 6.28 32.36 24.55
C ALA A 974 5.04 32.25 25.46
N TRP A 975 3.89 31.98 24.86
CA TRP A 975 2.62 31.83 25.56
C TRP A 975 1.78 30.75 24.88
N TYR A 976 0.96 30.07 25.68
CA TYR A 976 0.19 28.92 25.26
C TYR A 976 -1.20 28.94 25.91
N TYR A 977 -2.19 28.45 25.19
CA TYR A 977 -3.53 28.13 25.69
C TYR A 977 -3.82 26.67 25.44
N ARG A 978 -4.12 25.94 26.53
CA ARG A 978 -4.66 24.60 26.46
C ARG A 978 -6.18 24.69 26.40
N ILE A 979 -6.78 24.25 25.30
CA ILE A 979 -8.23 24.22 25.10
C ILE A 979 -8.73 22.80 25.33
N SER A 980 -9.61 22.63 26.30
CA SER A 980 -10.31 21.38 26.59
C SER A 980 -11.71 21.38 25.98
N ALA A 981 -12.06 20.35 25.22
CA ALA A 981 -13.44 20.03 24.89
C ALA A 981 -13.98 18.95 25.84
N ILE A 982 -15.13 19.21 26.46
CA ILE A 982 -15.78 18.32 27.42
C ILE A 982 -17.22 18.09 26.99
N SER A 983 -17.59 16.86 26.68
CA SER A 983 -18.96 16.50 26.34
C SER A 983 -19.81 16.19 27.58
N SER A 984 -21.08 16.59 27.56
CA SER A 984 -22.06 16.29 28.61
C SER A 984 -22.31 14.80 28.87
N GLY A 985 -22.05 13.94 27.89
CA GLY A 985 -22.12 12.47 28.03
C GLY A 985 -20.89 11.82 28.68
N GLY A 986 -19.93 12.60 29.19
CA GLY A 986 -18.58 12.14 29.54
C GLY A 986 -17.64 12.21 28.34
N GLY A 987 -16.31 12.20 28.56
CA GLY A 987 -15.29 12.42 27.53
C GLY A 987 -14.68 13.82 27.58
N LYS A 988 -13.35 13.88 27.61
CA LYS A 988 -12.55 15.10 27.61
C LYS A 988 -11.34 14.92 26.68
N GLN A 989 -11.11 15.90 25.82
CA GLN A 989 -9.88 15.97 25.02
C GLN A 989 -9.31 17.38 25.02
N GLU A 990 -8.01 17.52 24.77
CA GLU A 990 -7.29 18.79 24.86
C GLU A 990 -6.48 19.05 23.58
N ALA A 991 -6.42 20.31 23.17
CA ALA A 991 -5.53 20.81 22.12
C ALA A 991 -4.80 22.07 22.63
N VAL A 992 -3.61 22.36 22.09
CA VAL A 992 -2.76 23.48 22.52
C VAL A 992 -2.52 24.43 21.34
N LEU A 993 -2.84 25.70 21.52
CA LEU A 993 -2.37 26.76 20.62
C LEU A 993 -1.43 27.69 21.37
N GLY A 994 -0.64 28.46 20.65
CA GLY A 994 0.23 29.45 21.27
C GLY A 994 1.13 30.14 20.28
N ALA A 995 1.99 31.01 20.80
CA ALA A 995 3.07 31.58 20.03
C ALA A 995 4.41 31.34 20.73
N ALA A 996 5.42 30.96 19.96
CA ALA A 996 6.79 30.78 20.43
C ALA A 996 7.77 31.48 19.49
N PHE A 997 8.91 31.92 20.03
CA PHE A 997 9.86 32.76 19.28
C PHE A 997 10.49 32.04 18.08
N ASP A 998 10.65 30.72 18.18
CA ASP A 998 11.25 29.85 17.17
C ASP A 998 10.25 28.96 16.42
N ALA A 999 8.96 29.12 16.69
CA ALA A 999 7.90 28.51 15.90
C ALA A 999 7.65 29.29 14.60
N LYS A 1000 7.09 28.60 13.60
CA LYS A 1000 6.74 29.11 12.28
C LYS A 1000 5.22 29.17 12.14
N ASP A 1001 4.75 30.08 11.30
CA ASP A 1001 3.32 30.18 10.99
C ASP A 1001 2.82 29.05 10.07
N THR A 1002 3.74 28.27 9.51
CA THR A 1002 3.52 27.07 8.69
C THR A 1002 4.03 25.84 9.43
N TYR A 1003 3.54 24.65 9.07
CA TYR A 1003 3.95 23.36 9.65
C TYR A 1003 5.43 23.29 10.09
N ASP A 1004 5.64 23.03 11.39
CA ASP A 1004 6.96 22.82 11.96
C ASP A 1004 6.97 21.79 13.10
N GLU A 1005 8.05 21.75 13.89
CA GLU A 1005 8.19 20.76 14.96
C GLU A 1005 7.28 21.03 16.16
N TYR A 1006 6.71 22.22 16.32
CA TYR A 1006 5.74 22.55 17.36
C TYR A 1006 4.35 21.96 17.10
N ASP A 1007 4.11 21.44 15.89
CA ASP A 1007 2.82 20.91 15.45
C ASP A 1007 2.73 19.38 15.56
N SER A 1008 1.84 18.89 16.42
CA SER A 1008 1.71 17.47 16.74
C SER A 1008 0.33 16.95 16.34
N PRO A 1009 0.21 15.97 15.43
CA PRO A 1009 -1.04 15.25 15.20
C PRO A 1009 -1.29 14.35 16.40
N GLU A 1010 -2.53 13.94 16.63
CA GLU A 1010 -2.85 12.99 17.69
C GLU A 1010 -2.90 11.56 17.17
N PRO A 1011 -2.45 10.57 17.95
CA PRO A 1011 -2.74 9.18 17.63
C PRO A 1011 -4.25 8.94 17.44
N PRO A 1012 -4.64 8.04 16.53
CA PRO A 1012 -6.05 7.72 16.30
C PRO A 1012 -6.74 7.24 17.59
N PRO A 1013 -7.87 7.82 18.00
CA PRO A 1013 -8.62 7.32 19.15
C PRO A 1013 -9.33 6.00 18.80
N ILE A 1014 -9.33 5.00 19.70
CA ILE A 1014 -10.09 3.74 19.49
C ILE A 1014 -11.60 3.92 19.71
N SER A 1015 -11.97 4.82 20.62
CA SER A 1015 -13.34 5.31 20.85
C SER A 1015 -13.25 6.68 21.52
N THR A 1016 -14.08 7.65 21.14
CA THR A 1016 -14.17 8.93 21.88
C THR A 1016 -15.56 9.55 21.72
N LYS A 1017 -16.01 10.27 22.75
CA LYS A 1017 -17.26 11.04 22.75
C LYS A 1017 -17.09 12.46 22.19
N VAL A 1018 -15.85 12.97 22.19
CA VAL A 1018 -15.52 14.31 21.69
C VAL A 1018 -14.12 14.33 21.10
N GLN A 1019 -13.94 15.05 19.99
CA GLN A 1019 -12.64 15.29 19.37
C GLN A 1019 -12.37 16.79 19.24
N ILE A 1020 -11.15 17.27 19.51
CA ILE A 1020 -10.70 18.66 19.38
C ILE A 1020 -9.33 18.75 18.72
N GLY A 1021 -9.13 19.71 17.82
CA GLY A 1021 -7.85 19.94 17.15
C GLY A 1021 -7.90 21.02 16.08
N PHE A 1022 -6.75 21.38 15.52
CA PHE A 1022 -6.59 22.45 14.53
C PHE A 1022 -6.53 21.89 13.11
N LEU A 1023 -7.22 22.56 12.18
CA LEU A 1023 -7.27 22.21 10.76
C LEU A 1023 -6.48 23.23 9.92
N ASN A 1024 -5.40 22.78 9.29
CA ASN A 1024 -4.54 23.61 8.46
C ASN A 1024 -4.47 23.04 7.03
N PRO A 1025 -5.53 23.21 6.20
CA PRO A 1025 -5.58 22.68 4.84
C PRO A 1025 -4.46 23.22 3.93
N GLU A 1026 -3.92 24.40 4.25
CA GLU A 1026 -2.82 25.05 3.54
C GLU A 1026 -1.46 24.34 3.71
N TRP A 1027 -1.34 23.39 4.65
CA TRP A 1027 -0.11 22.61 4.85
C TRP A 1027 0.07 21.47 3.82
N ASN A 1028 -0.75 21.42 2.77
CA ASN A 1028 -0.65 20.50 1.63
C ASN A 1028 -0.51 19.04 2.08
N LYS A 1029 0.68 18.43 1.88
CA LYS A 1029 1.01 17.04 2.24
C LYS A 1029 0.90 16.72 3.74
N HIS A 1030 0.77 17.75 4.60
CA HIS A 1030 0.61 17.65 6.04
C HIS A 1030 -0.82 17.99 6.51
N ASN A 1031 -1.81 18.00 5.60
CA ASN A 1031 -3.20 18.23 5.95
C ASN A 1031 -3.72 17.17 6.94
N GLY A 1032 -4.30 17.61 8.05
CA GLY A 1032 -4.77 16.76 9.14
C GLY A 1032 -5.31 17.58 10.31
N MET A 1033 -5.78 16.88 11.35
CA MET A 1033 -6.23 17.48 12.60
C MET A 1033 -5.08 17.40 13.62
N TYR A 1034 -4.62 18.55 14.10
CA TYR A 1034 -3.45 18.65 14.98
C TYR A 1034 -3.88 19.00 16.40
N ILE A 1035 -3.28 18.36 17.41
CA ILE A 1035 -3.49 18.68 18.83
C ILE A 1035 -2.58 19.79 19.33
N SER A 1036 -1.58 20.19 18.55
CA SER A 1036 -0.86 21.43 18.77
C SER A 1036 -0.64 22.21 17.48
N ASP A 1037 -0.86 23.51 17.52
CA ASP A 1037 -0.55 24.48 16.46
C ASP A 1037 0.07 25.73 17.10
N ILE A 1038 1.39 25.86 17.02
CA ILE A 1038 2.13 26.97 17.64
C ILE A 1038 2.72 27.83 16.54
N LYS A 1039 2.47 29.14 16.59
CA LYS A 1039 2.91 30.10 15.57
C LYS A 1039 4.06 30.96 16.06
N SER A 1040 4.64 31.76 15.16
CA SER A 1040 5.70 32.69 15.56
C SER A 1040 5.18 33.75 16.53
N CYS A 1041 6.05 34.40 17.31
CA CYS A 1041 5.65 35.52 18.18
C CYS A 1041 5.39 36.85 17.42
N THR A 1042 5.37 36.85 16.09
CA THR A 1042 5.33 38.07 15.27
C THR A 1042 4.20 38.05 14.25
N GLY A 1043 3.25 38.99 14.36
CA GLY A 1043 2.17 39.17 13.38
C GLY A 1043 0.78 39.06 13.99
N ASN A 1044 -0.24 39.01 13.12
CA ASN A 1044 -1.59 38.62 13.51
C ASN A 1044 -1.78 37.15 13.13
N HIS A 1045 -2.23 36.33 14.06
CA HIS A 1045 -2.36 34.89 13.84
C HIS A 1045 -3.81 34.44 13.95
N GLN A 1046 -4.17 33.44 13.15
CA GLN A 1046 -5.46 32.76 13.23
C GLN A 1046 -5.26 31.25 13.29
N TRP A 1047 -6.08 30.58 14.10
CA TRP A 1047 -6.15 29.12 14.22
C TRP A 1047 -7.56 28.65 13.89
N ASN A 1048 -7.66 27.60 13.08
CA ASN A 1048 -8.94 26.97 12.75
C ASN A 1048 -9.18 25.78 13.68
N LEU A 1049 -9.82 26.03 14.83
CA LEU A 1049 -10.14 24.99 15.79
C LEU A 1049 -11.40 24.23 15.35
N CYS A 1050 -11.33 22.90 15.30
CA CYS A 1050 -12.44 22.01 14.99
C CYS A 1050 -12.77 21.16 16.21
N VAL A 1051 -14.07 21.02 16.51
CA VAL A 1051 -14.59 20.19 17.60
C VAL A 1051 -15.65 19.26 17.04
N ARG A 1052 -15.46 17.95 17.16
CA ARG A 1052 -16.45 16.94 16.74
C ARG A 1052 -17.10 16.32 17.97
N SER A 1053 -18.43 16.28 17.98
CA SER A 1053 -19.20 15.63 19.05
C SER A 1053 -19.82 14.34 18.54
N PHE A 1054 -19.67 13.26 19.30
CA PHE A 1054 -20.32 11.97 19.02
C PHE A 1054 -21.51 11.71 19.96
N VAL A 1055 -21.91 12.74 20.72
CA VAL A 1055 -23.05 12.69 21.66
C VAL A 1055 -24.00 13.87 21.43
N SER A 1056 -25.27 13.67 21.79
CA SER A 1056 -26.38 14.59 21.54
C SER A 1056 -26.56 15.73 22.54
N GLY A 1057 -25.63 15.91 23.48
CA GLY A 1057 -25.71 16.96 24.50
C GLY A 1057 -24.62 18.01 24.36
N PRO A 1058 -24.64 19.07 25.19
CA PRO A 1058 -23.74 20.21 25.03
C PRO A 1058 -22.27 19.81 25.13
N VAL A 1059 -21.44 20.51 24.36
CA VAL A 1059 -19.98 20.46 24.46
C VAL A 1059 -19.48 21.77 25.05
N PHE A 1060 -18.65 21.65 26.10
CA PHE A 1060 -18.03 22.76 26.80
C PHE A 1060 -16.58 22.89 26.38
N LEU A 1061 -16.22 24.06 25.87
CA LEU A 1061 -14.83 24.49 25.66
C LEU A 1061 -14.36 25.25 26.89
N LYS A 1062 -13.26 24.80 27.49
CA LYS A 1062 -12.55 25.50 28.57
C LYS A 1062 -11.12 25.75 28.14
N TRP A 1063 -10.48 26.79 28.67
CA TRP A 1063 -9.10 27.08 28.34
C TRP A 1063 -8.27 27.53 29.54
N GLU A 1064 -7.02 27.11 29.54
CA GLU A 1064 -6.03 27.42 30.57
C GLU A 1064 -4.81 28.09 29.90
N LYS A 1065 -4.39 29.24 30.43
CA LYS A 1065 -3.26 30.03 29.94
C LYS A 1065 -1.96 29.63 30.63
N ALA A 1066 -0.88 29.53 29.86
CA ALA A 1066 0.50 29.42 30.35
C ALA A 1066 1.40 30.46 29.65
N GLY A 1067 2.22 31.19 30.42
CA GLY A 1067 3.05 32.30 29.90
C GLY A 1067 2.28 33.61 29.70
N ASP A 1068 2.98 34.71 29.39
CA ASP A 1068 2.41 36.06 29.28
C ASP A 1068 2.53 36.64 27.86
N HIS A 1069 1.52 37.40 27.42
CA HIS A 1069 1.49 38.08 26.11
C HIS A 1069 0.69 39.38 26.12
N GLU A 1070 1.08 40.35 25.29
CA GLU A 1070 0.50 41.70 25.21
C GLU A 1070 -0.58 41.87 24.12
N GLY A 1071 -1.40 40.85 23.89
CA GLY A 1071 -2.41 40.86 22.81
C GLY A 1071 -3.74 40.26 23.23
N TYR A 1072 -4.78 40.39 22.39
CA TYR A 1072 -6.12 39.86 22.66
C TYR A 1072 -6.38 38.62 21.79
N LEU A 1073 -6.98 37.58 22.37
CA LEU A 1073 -7.42 36.38 21.66
C LEU A 1073 -8.95 36.36 21.57
N TYR A 1074 -9.46 36.20 20.35
CA TYR A 1074 -10.90 36.08 20.10
C TYR A 1074 -11.22 34.73 19.48
N LEU A 1075 -12.18 34.00 20.04
CA LEU A 1075 -12.77 32.81 19.45
C LEU A 1075 -14.07 33.20 18.73
N LYS A 1076 -14.13 32.95 17.43
CA LYS A 1076 -15.35 33.11 16.62
C LYS A 1076 -15.95 31.75 16.31
N ASP A 1077 -17.18 31.50 16.74
CA ASP A 1077 -17.97 30.37 16.26
C ASP A 1077 -18.45 30.67 14.84
N VAL A 1078 -18.05 29.85 13.86
CA VAL A 1078 -18.35 30.07 12.45
C VAL A 1078 -19.83 29.90 12.13
N LYS A 1079 -20.54 29.06 12.88
CA LYS A 1079 -21.95 28.68 12.64
C LYS A 1079 -22.93 29.62 13.33
N SER A 1080 -22.69 30.03 14.58
CA SER A 1080 -23.54 31.04 15.24
C SER A 1080 -23.14 32.48 14.92
N GLY A 1081 -21.87 32.70 14.56
CA GLY A 1081 -21.30 34.03 14.42
C GLY A 1081 -20.89 34.69 15.74
N ASP A 1082 -21.02 33.99 16.87
CA ASP A 1082 -20.63 34.49 18.19
C ASP A 1082 -19.13 34.73 18.25
N ILE A 1083 -18.73 35.75 19.00
CA ILE A 1083 -17.33 36.11 19.24
C ILE A 1083 -17.10 36.23 20.73
N VAL A 1084 -16.14 35.48 21.24
CA VAL A 1084 -15.77 35.38 22.66
C VAL A 1084 -14.35 35.87 22.82
N ASP A 1085 -14.12 36.76 23.78
CA ASP A 1085 -12.76 37.15 24.17
C ASP A 1085 -12.19 36.10 25.13
N ILE A 1086 -11.28 35.26 24.63
CA ILE A 1086 -10.61 34.19 25.39
C ILE A 1086 -9.81 34.76 26.57
N THR A 1087 -9.38 36.02 26.50
CA THR A 1087 -8.57 36.61 27.58
C THR A 1087 -9.38 36.99 28.81
N THR A 1088 -10.69 37.22 28.67
CA THR A 1088 -11.57 37.62 29.77
C THR A 1088 -12.63 36.58 30.12
N GLU A 1089 -13.05 35.76 29.16
CA GLU A 1089 -14.03 34.70 29.34
C GLU A 1089 -13.34 33.39 29.72
N GLY A 1090 -13.98 32.55 30.54
CA GLY A 1090 -13.38 31.28 31.02
C GLY A 1090 -13.81 30.03 30.24
N SER A 1091 -14.85 30.12 29.42
CA SER A 1091 -15.40 28.98 28.69
C SER A 1091 -16.37 29.40 27.58
N TYR A 1092 -16.65 28.49 26.65
CA TYR A 1092 -17.73 28.59 25.66
C TYR A 1092 -18.48 27.27 25.58
N SER A 1093 -19.78 27.28 25.27
CA SER A 1093 -20.53 26.05 25.02
C SER A 1093 -21.37 26.16 23.76
N PHE A 1094 -21.57 25.02 23.12
CA PHE A 1094 -22.47 24.90 21.98
C PHE A 1094 -23.23 23.56 22.04
N GLU A 1095 -24.39 23.55 21.40
CA GLU A 1095 -25.20 22.34 21.23
C GLU A 1095 -24.94 21.73 19.84
N PRO A 1096 -24.52 20.46 19.76
CA PRO A 1096 -24.45 19.71 18.51
C PRO A 1096 -25.84 19.59 17.86
N VAL A 1097 -25.92 19.71 16.54
CA VAL A 1097 -27.20 19.57 15.80
C VAL A 1097 -27.64 18.11 15.70
N ASN A 1098 -26.70 17.17 15.73
CA ASN A 1098 -26.91 15.72 15.64
C ASN A 1098 -25.71 14.98 16.27
N ASN A 1099 -25.87 13.68 16.51
CA ASN A 1099 -24.74 12.80 16.80
C ASN A 1099 -23.84 12.83 15.55
N GLU A 1100 -22.56 13.18 15.72
CA GLU A 1100 -21.56 13.45 14.65
C GLU A 1100 -21.52 14.91 14.10
N ASP A 1101 -22.01 15.91 14.84
CA ASP A 1101 -21.81 17.33 14.44
C ASP A 1101 -20.34 17.75 14.56
N SER A 1102 -19.83 18.43 13.53
CA SER A 1102 -18.51 19.06 13.50
C SER A 1102 -18.67 20.57 13.60
N ARG A 1103 -18.14 21.17 14.65
CA ARG A 1103 -18.20 22.62 14.93
C ARG A 1103 -16.85 23.26 14.70
N ASN A 1104 -16.82 24.30 13.85
CA ASN A 1104 -15.59 25.01 13.51
C ASN A 1104 -15.55 26.39 14.17
N PHE A 1105 -14.37 26.75 14.66
CA PHE A 1105 -14.06 27.98 15.35
C PHE A 1105 -12.82 28.63 14.74
N ILE A 1106 -12.79 29.96 14.70
CA ILE A 1106 -11.60 30.73 14.31
C ILE A 1106 -11.10 31.45 15.54
N ILE A 1107 -9.89 31.11 16.00
CA ILE A 1107 -9.23 31.82 17.10
C ILE A 1107 -8.27 32.83 16.49
N SER A 1108 -8.40 34.12 16.80
CA SER A 1108 -7.55 35.19 16.27
C SER A 1108 -6.77 35.88 17.38
N TRP A 1109 -5.45 36.02 17.23
CA TRP A 1109 -4.61 36.84 18.11
C TRP A 1109 -4.23 38.16 17.45
N VAL A 1110 -4.45 39.26 18.17
CA VAL A 1110 -4.17 40.63 17.71
C VAL A 1110 -3.25 41.35 18.71
N PRO A 1111 -2.04 41.77 18.31
CA PRO A 1111 -1.04 42.39 19.22
C PRO A 1111 -1.39 43.79 19.73
N GLN A 1112 -2.33 44.49 19.08
CA GLN A 1112 -2.80 45.79 19.54
C GLN A 1112 -4.32 45.74 19.69
N LYS A 1113 -4.83 46.36 20.76
CA LYS A 1113 -6.26 46.54 21.00
C LYS A 1113 -6.89 47.25 19.81
N LYS A 1114 -7.44 46.51 18.85
CA LYS A 1114 -8.51 47.04 18.01
C LYS A 1114 -9.75 46.98 18.91
N PRO A 1115 -10.37 48.13 19.23
CA PRO A 1115 -11.69 48.08 19.83
C PRO A 1115 -12.56 47.18 18.96
N LEU A 1116 -13.39 46.33 19.58
CA LEU A 1116 -14.40 45.53 18.87
C LEU A 1116 -15.28 46.40 17.92
N ASP A 1117 -15.20 47.73 18.03
CA ASP A 1117 -15.82 48.79 17.22
C ASP A 1117 -15.52 48.74 15.71
N GLN A 1118 -14.60 47.90 15.22
CA GLN A 1118 -14.39 47.72 13.76
C GLN A 1118 -14.93 46.41 13.17
N MET A 1119 -15.44 45.48 13.97
CA MET A 1119 -16.30 44.43 13.40
C MET A 1119 -17.67 45.04 13.20
N GLN A 1120 -17.99 45.39 11.95
CA GLN A 1120 -19.28 45.96 11.56
C GLN A 1120 -20.43 45.12 12.15
N ILE A 1121 -21.00 45.55 13.27
CA ILE A 1121 -22.27 45.03 13.75
C ILE A 1121 -23.28 45.45 12.69
N ARG A 1122 -23.69 44.51 11.83
CA ARG A 1122 -24.61 44.80 10.71
C ARG A 1122 -26.08 44.69 11.14
N ASN A 1123 -26.34 43.91 12.20
CA ASN A 1123 -27.70 43.53 12.58
C ASN A 1123 -28.03 43.96 14.01
N TRP A 1124 -29.30 44.32 14.21
CA TRP A 1124 -29.89 44.49 15.54
C TRP A 1124 -30.05 43.13 16.20
N ASN A 1125 -29.51 42.97 17.39
CA ASN A 1125 -29.73 41.81 18.24
C ASN A 1125 -30.33 42.28 19.56
N PHE A 1126 -31.33 41.57 20.07
CA PHE A 1126 -31.88 41.80 21.41
C PHE A 1126 -32.28 40.46 22.03
N TYR A 1127 -31.56 40.04 23.07
CA TYR A 1127 -31.79 38.76 23.72
C TYR A 1127 -31.46 38.82 25.22
N ARG A 1128 -31.98 37.85 25.97
CA ARG A 1128 -31.63 37.64 27.37
C ARG A 1128 -30.29 36.91 27.45
N ASP A 1129 -29.35 37.46 28.20
CA ASP A 1129 -28.06 36.84 28.47
C ASP A 1129 -28.25 35.64 29.42
N ARG A 1130 -27.78 34.45 29.03
CA ARG A 1130 -28.03 33.18 29.76
C ARG A 1130 -26.81 32.67 30.54
N ASN A 1131 -25.71 33.41 30.56
CA ASN A 1131 -24.41 32.94 31.07
C ASN A 1131 -24.16 33.06 32.59
N GLU A 1132 -25.17 33.19 33.46
CA GLU A 1132 -24.97 33.10 34.91
C GLU A 1132 -26.07 32.28 35.61
N LEU A 1133 -25.68 31.13 36.16
CA LEU A 1133 -26.44 30.43 37.20
C LEU A 1133 -26.18 31.15 38.53
N SER A 1134 -27.21 31.80 39.08
CA SER A 1134 -27.29 32.41 40.43
C SER A 1134 -27.09 33.94 40.57
N SER A 1135 -27.97 34.76 39.98
CA SER A 1135 -28.32 36.05 40.60
C SER A 1135 -29.77 36.48 40.27
N SER A 1136 -30.42 37.19 41.19
CA SER A 1136 -31.80 37.69 41.10
C SER A 1136 -32.01 38.83 40.07
N LEU A 1137 -31.05 39.01 39.16
CA LEU A 1137 -30.98 40.09 38.17
C LEU A 1137 -31.08 39.49 36.76
N MET A 1138 -32.10 39.90 36.00
CA MET A 1138 -32.24 39.55 34.60
C MET A 1138 -31.41 40.49 33.73
N ARG A 1139 -30.37 39.93 33.10
CA ARG A 1139 -29.49 40.66 32.18
C ARG A 1139 -29.97 40.53 30.73
N PHE A 1140 -30.09 41.66 30.05
CA PHE A 1140 -30.49 41.76 28.66
C PHE A 1140 -29.36 42.38 27.84
N ARG A 1141 -28.99 41.72 26.75
CA ARG A 1141 -27.96 42.19 25.84
C ARG A 1141 -28.60 42.64 24.52
N TYR A 1142 -28.17 43.79 24.03
CA TYR A 1142 -28.64 44.31 22.75
C TYR A 1142 -27.50 44.96 21.96
N SER A 1143 -27.64 45.02 20.64
CA SER A 1143 -26.68 45.67 19.77
C SER A 1143 -27.31 46.85 19.02
N VAL A 1144 -26.53 47.91 18.81
CA VAL A 1144 -26.84 49.04 17.93
C VAL A 1144 -25.96 48.92 16.68
N PRO A 1145 -26.53 48.70 15.48
CA PRO A 1145 -25.76 48.48 14.26
C PRO A 1145 -24.95 49.69 13.80
N SER A 1146 -23.88 49.40 13.08
CA SER A 1146 -22.98 50.38 12.45
C SER A 1146 -23.62 51.18 11.29
N SER A 1147 -24.80 50.80 10.80
CA SER A 1147 -25.56 51.51 9.76
C SER A 1147 -26.11 52.86 10.20
N ILE A 1148 -26.17 53.13 11.52
CA ILE A 1148 -26.72 54.36 12.13
C ILE A 1148 -25.63 55.44 12.34
N LYS A 1149 -24.52 55.30 11.60
CA LYS A 1149 -23.30 56.10 11.76
C LYS A 1149 -23.58 57.61 11.76
N GLY A 1150 -23.16 58.29 12.83
CA GLY A 1150 -23.25 59.76 12.97
C GLY A 1150 -24.47 60.30 13.72
N LYS A 1151 -25.37 59.42 14.20
CA LYS A 1151 -26.49 59.81 15.08
C LYS A 1151 -26.50 58.95 16.34
N ASN A 1152 -26.41 59.60 17.49
CA ASN A 1152 -26.67 58.99 18.79
C ASN A 1152 -28.10 58.43 18.84
N CYS A 1153 -28.27 57.09 18.84
CA CYS A 1153 -29.57 56.44 18.73
C CYS A 1153 -30.26 56.39 20.10
N ARG A 1154 -31.41 57.06 20.26
CA ARG A 1154 -32.20 56.96 21.50
C ARG A 1154 -32.71 55.53 21.65
N THR A 1155 -32.25 54.86 22.70
CA THR A 1155 -32.51 53.47 23.01
C THR A 1155 -33.30 53.39 24.30
N VAL A 1156 -34.53 52.88 24.21
CA VAL A 1156 -35.46 52.73 25.33
C VAL A 1156 -35.72 51.26 25.55
N ILE A 1157 -35.60 50.79 26.79
CA ILE A 1157 -35.97 49.42 27.16
C ILE A 1157 -36.99 49.47 28.31
N GLU A 1158 -38.15 48.86 28.07
CA GLU A 1158 -39.28 48.84 28.99
C GLU A 1158 -39.77 47.42 29.24
N VAL A 1159 -40.20 47.15 30.47
CA VAL A 1159 -40.78 45.88 30.88
C VAL A 1159 -42.28 46.04 31.01
N PHE A 1160 -43.04 45.11 30.45
CA PHE A 1160 -44.50 45.08 30.45
C PHE A 1160 -45.02 43.80 31.11
N ASP A 1161 -46.14 43.92 31.83
CA ASP A 1161 -46.89 42.76 32.30
C ASP A 1161 -47.70 42.12 31.16
N VAL A 1162 -48.28 40.93 31.38
CA VAL A 1162 -49.13 40.24 30.38
C VAL A 1162 -50.36 41.02 29.94
N LYS A 1163 -50.75 42.09 30.67
CA LYS A 1163 -51.87 42.98 30.31
C LYS A 1163 -51.40 44.20 29.51
N GLY A 1164 -50.11 44.28 29.15
CA GLY A 1164 -49.53 45.37 28.37
C GLY A 1164 -49.27 46.65 29.18
N ARG A 1165 -49.31 46.60 30.52
CA ARG A 1165 -49.00 47.78 31.35
C ARG A 1165 -47.49 47.87 31.56
N CYS A 1166 -46.91 49.06 31.36
CA CYS A 1166 -45.48 49.29 31.61
C CYS A 1166 -45.19 49.18 33.12
N VAL A 1167 -44.37 48.21 33.46
CA VAL A 1167 -43.96 47.85 34.82
C VAL A 1167 -42.79 48.70 35.28
N ARG A 1168 -41.81 48.90 34.39
CA ARG A 1168 -40.60 49.71 34.62
C ARG A 1168 -39.90 50.01 33.30
N ARG A 1169 -39.46 51.25 33.12
CA ARG A 1169 -38.45 51.59 32.12
C ARG A 1169 -37.06 51.35 32.73
N ILE A 1170 -36.30 50.44 32.13
CA ILE A 1170 -34.98 50.04 32.62
C ILE A 1170 -33.84 50.73 31.87
N LEU A 1171 -34.12 51.33 30.71
CA LEU A 1171 -33.17 52.17 29.96
C LEU A 1171 -33.92 53.26 29.17
N ASP A 1172 -33.36 54.47 29.14
CA ASP A 1172 -33.74 55.56 28.21
C ASP A 1172 -32.52 56.46 27.95
N GLU A 1173 -31.65 56.03 27.05
CA GLU A 1173 -30.38 56.71 26.80
C GLU A 1173 -30.04 56.74 25.33
N LYS A 1174 -29.22 57.71 24.91
CA LYS A 1174 -28.61 57.72 23.59
C LYS A 1174 -27.41 56.78 23.56
N LYS A 1175 -27.38 55.85 22.59
CA LYS A 1175 -26.31 54.88 22.40
C LYS A 1175 -25.67 55.05 21.02
N GLU A 1176 -24.35 55.01 20.98
CA GLU A 1176 -23.56 54.91 19.75
C GLU A 1176 -23.64 53.47 19.20
N PRO A 1177 -23.15 53.19 17.98
CA PRO A 1177 -23.03 51.83 17.49
C PRO A 1177 -22.15 50.96 18.41
N GLY A 1178 -22.65 49.79 18.83
CA GLY A 1178 -21.96 48.94 19.81
C GLY A 1178 -22.87 47.85 20.40
N VAL A 1179 -22.30 46.98 21.24
CA VAL A 1179 -23.06 45.99 22.04
C VAL A 1179 -23.18 46.50 23.47
N TYR A 1180 -24.39 46.47 24.01
CA TYR A 1180 -24.73 46.99 25.32
C TYR A 1180 -25.51 45.96 26.15
N THR A 1181 -25.50 46.18 27.46
CA THR A 1181 -26.21 45.33 28.41
C THR A 1181 -27.01 46.18 29.39
N VAL A 1182 -28.23 45.74 29.73
CA VAL A 1182 -29.06 46.35 30.76
C VAL A 1182 -29.59 45.26 31.70
N ASN A 1183 -29.74 45.58 32.98
CA ASN A 1183 -30.25 44.65 33.99
C ASN A 1183 -31.64 45.08 34.46
N TRP A 1184 -32.50 44.10 34.75
CA TRP A 1184 -33.73 44.28 35.50
C TRP A 1184 -33.74 43.39 36.74
N ASP A 1185 -33.97 43.99 37.89
CA ASP A 1185 -33.97 43.38 39.22
C ASP A 1185 -35.35 42.80 39.63
N GLY A 1186 -36.31 42.74 38.71
CA GLY A 1186 -37.67 42.32 39.01
C GLY A 1186 -38.45 43.30 39.90
N ARG A 1187 -38.09 44.60 39.93
CA ARG A 1187 -38.84 45.67 40.60
C ARG A 1187 -39.62 46.53 39.61
N ASN A 1188 -40.73 47.10 40.07
CA ASN A 1188 -41.53 48.10 39.37
C ASN A 1188 -40.98 49.53 39.59
N VAL A 1189 -41.62 50.54 39.01
CA VAL A 1189 -41.24 51.96 39.15
C VAL A 1189 -41.18 52.44 40.61
N SER A 1190 -41.99 51.89 41.51
CA SER A 1190 -42.02 52.24 42.94
C SER A 1190 -40.94 51.53 43.77
N GLY A 1191 -40.06 50.75 43.13
CA GLY A 1191 -39.04 49.94 43.80
C GLY A 1191 -39.59 48.68 44.47
N GLY A 1192 -40.90 48.43 44.39
CA GLY A 1192 -41.53 47.20 44.86
C GLY A 1192 -41.27 46.04 43.91
N PHE A 1193 -41.17 44.83 44.43
CA PHE A 1193 -40.99 43.64 43.62
C PHE A 1193 -42.27 43.24 42.86
N VAL A 1194 -42.12 42.78 41.62
CA VAL A 1194 -43.25 42.30 40.81
C VAL A 1194 -43.50 40.81 41.03
N ALA A 1195 -44.70 40.33 40.71
CA ALA A 1195 -45.08 38.94 40.92
C ALA A 1195 -44.28 37.97 40.04
N ASN A 1196 -44.19 36.70 40.45
CA ASN A 1196 -43.70 35.64 39.57
C ASN A 1196 -44.65 35.48 38.38
N GLY A 1197 -44.12 35.41 37.17
CA GLY A 1197 -44.93 35.33 35.96
C GLY A 1197 -44.18 35.74 34.70
N PHE A 1198 -44.89 35.73 33.57
CA PHE A 1198 -44.36 36.12 32.28
C PHE A 1198 -44.40 37.65 32.13
N TYR A 1199 -43.31 38.22 31.66
CA TYR A 1199 -43.16 39.64 31.34
C TYR A 1199 -42.61 39.77 29.93
N VAL A 1200 -42.99 40.85 29.25
CA VAL A 1200 -42.45 41.19 27.92
C VAL A 1200 -41.51 42.37 28.10
N VAL A 1201 -40.24 42.19 27.75
CA VAL A 1201 -39.28 43.29 27.70
C VAL A 1201 -39.14 43.75 26.27
N ARG A 1202 -39.33 45.04 26.03
CA ARG A 1202 -39.29 45.64 24.70
C ARG A 1202 -38.14 46.63 24.62
N LEU A 1203 -37.29 46.42 23.64
CA LEU A 1203 -36.34 47.41 23.14
C LEU A 1203 -37.02 48.21 22.04
N PHE A 1204 -36.93 49.53 22.15
CA PHE A 1204 -37.44 50.48 21.17
C PHE A 1204 -36.39 51.54 20.87
N THR A 1205 -36.16 51.77 19.58
CA THR A 1205 -35.33 52.85 19.04
C THR A 1205 -36.08 53.54 17.90
N GLU A 1206 -35.51 54.61 17.34
CA GLU A 1206 -36.10 55.32 16.19
C GLU A 1206 -36.24 54.44 14.94
N GLU A 1207 -35.37 53.44 14.77
CA GLU A 1207 -35.29 52.60 13.56
C GLU A 1207 -35.59 51.10 13.82
N TYR A 1208 -35.68 50.66 15.08
CA TYR A 1208 -35.88 49.27 15.43
C TYR A 1208 -36.77 49.10 16.66
N SER A 1209 -37.61 48.07 16.65
CA SER A 1209 -38.28 47.59 17.85
C SER A 1209 -38.16 46.07 17.94
N GLY A 1210 -37.79 45.56 19.11
CA GLY A 1210 -37.67 44.14 19.40
C GLY A 1210 -38.27 43.84 20.76
N SER A 1211 -38.97 42.70 20.89
CA SER A 1211 -39.55 42.26 22.16
C SER A 1211 -39.09 40.85 22.49
N ILE A 1212 -38.82 40.60 23.77
CA ILE A 1212 -38.47 39.29 24.30
C ILE A 1212 -39.38 38.94 25.48
N GLY A 1213 -39.85 37.70 25.51
CA GLY A 1213 -40.58 37.15 26.64
C GLY A 1213 -39.62 36.64 27.70
N VAL A 1214 -39.88 36.97 28.97
CA VAL A 1214 -39.14 36.41 30.11
C VAL A 1214 -40.10 35.90 31.18
N ASN A 1215 -39.82 34.71 31.68
CA ASN A 1215 -40.44 34.21 32.90
C ASN A 1215 -39.62 34.67 34.09
N LEU A 1216 -40.20 35.53 34.93
CA LEU A 1216 -39.68 35.84 36.25
C LEU A 1216 -40.17 34.78 37.22
N LEU A 1217 -39.26 33.88 37.59
CA LEU A 1217 -39.45 32.92 38.67
C LEU A 1217 -38.51 33.36 39.79
N ARG A 1218 -39.07 33.89 40.87
CA ARG A 1218 -38.35 33.97 42.14
C ARG A 1218 -38.46 32.71 42.94
#